data_AF-N6YDI4-F1
#
_entry.id   AF-N6YDI4-F1
#
_cell.length_a   1.000
_cell.length_b   1.000
_cell.length_c   1.000
_cell.angle_alpha   90.00
_cell.angle_beta   90.00
_cell.angle_gamma   90.00
#
_symmetry.space_group_name_H-M   'P 1'
#
loop_
_entity.id
_entity.type
_entity.pdbx_description
1 polymer ?
#
loop_
_entity_poly.entity_id
_entity_poly.type
_entity_poly.pdbx_seq_one_letter_code
_entity_poly.pdbx_strand_id
1 'polypeptide(L)'
;MTTFTLGMGVDGELRYQSDYKTATSGDYWNILNGLGTPQANWPEPKSDRPSAVDDLWHAAVNGRGTYFSAGNPAELANGLRSALTEIRVKVGAGAAAATSALSPVAGDNFAYVASYTTEKWTGNLEARAINLATGEVELEPLHCVESVLSEFGSCTGTMASKVGADNDTRTIYTSSSDGLVSFTYGNLTSVQQAYFNASTLSQWGSLTTAQREQATGANLVNYLRGQHGFEMRSSNAVERQVFRLREATLGDLVESTPIYVQKPNFNYTDPGFAAFKAASESRGATIYVGSNDGMLHAFNAENLSERWAFVPSMVIPHMWLLADHNYNVLHRYYVNGAPTVWDICTSNCTNAAAAVWKSVLIGGLNGGGRGYYALDVTNPASPALLWEFTTEDDNDIGYSFGEPVVTKLADGQWVVALTSGYNNTEGSNAGEGFLYVLDAWTGAVVRKIGTGTGSASTPSGLARIAVWADDQNRNNTAGYVYGGDLLGNVWRFDLNTGEETGVNPFKFARLYSDEAGTEPQPITTRPTLGKANGKRIVFIGTGKYLEVADLSDDQVQTLYGIRDDDEAATLDNPRNSLVQQVLSETVDATRTGTNNPVPSGSRGWYVDLPDSGERQNVPSQLVRGVLIVPTTVPSATACEPGGYSWLSFINYRTGAQLPALGWVSTRFSAPIVGINVVYIDGEPVVSVVKGDNPTPERAPQPTWESNDEGFQGRRAVWREVIEE
;
A
#
# COMPACT_ATOMS: atom_id res chain seq x y z
N MET A 1 16.24 12.41 11.24
CA MET A 1 15.98 12.93 12.60
C MET A 1 15.47 14.35 12.44
N THR A 2 14.29 14.68 12.98
CA THR A 2 13.74 16.04 12.93
C THR A 2 14.19 16.83 14.14
N THR A 3 14.96 17.91 13.98
CA THR A 3 15.54 18.68 15.10
C THR A 3 14.79 19.98 15.30
N PHE A 4 14.16 20.13 16.46
CA PHE A 4 13.57 21.39 16.90
C PHE A 4 14.49 22.05 17.92
N THR A 5 14.81 23.32 17.68
CA THR A 5 15.65 24.10 18.59
C THR A 5 14.89 25.33 19.06
N LEU A 6 15.19 25.78 20.27
CA LEU A 6 14.50 26.87 20.92
C LEU A 6 15.54 27.85 21.48
N GLY A 7 15.56 29.06 20.94
CA GLY A 7 16.27 30.20 21.52
C GLY A 7 15.39 30.91 22.54
N MET A 8 15.98 31.34 23.65
CA MET A 8 15.31 32.08 24.73
C MET A 8 15.21 33.59 24.40
N GLY A 9 14.83 33.93 23.16
CA GLY A 9 14.62 35.32 22.73
C GLY A 9 15.88 36.16 22.61
N VAL A 10 17.05 35.51 22.52
CA VAL A 10 18.33 36.18 22.28
C VAL A 10 18.54 36.26 20.77
N ASP A 11 18.91 37.44 20.27
CA ASP A 11 19.21 37.62 18.85
C ASP A 11 20.64 37.12 18.51
N GLY A 12 20.76 36.44 17.37
CA GLY A 12 22.05 36.09 16.79
C GLY A 12 22.63 37.21 15.92
N GLU A 13 23.63 36.90 15.10
CA GLU A 13 24.07 37.80 14.02
C GLU A 13 23.04 37.85 12.88
N LEU A 14 22.26 36.77 12.70
CA LEU A 14 21.15 36.71 11.75
C LEU A 14 19.85 37.20 12.41
N ARG A 15 19.05 37.94 11.65
CA ARG A 15 17.71 38.38 12.05
C ARG A 15 16.71 37.27 11.83
N TYR A 16 16.30 36.66 12.93
CA TYR A 16 15.22 35.70 12.94
C TYR A 16 13.86 36.36 12.66
N GLN A 17 13.03 35.65 11.89
CA GLN A 17 11.61 35.95 11.72
C GLN A 17 10.84 34.64 11.81
N SER A 18 9.65 34.68 12.41
CA SER A 18 8.91 33.46 12.76
C SER A 18 8.40 32.66 11.56
N ASP A 19 8.24 33.30 10.40
CA ASP A 19 7.78 32.71 9.14
C ASP A 19 8.93 32.40 8.18
N TYR A 20 10.18 32.30 8.68
CA TYR A 20 11.38 32.21 7.85
C TYR A 20 11.35 31.09 6.80
N LYS A 21 10.64 29.98 7.03
CA LYS A 21 10.51 28.87 6.09
C LYS A 21 9.70 29.21 4.84
N THR A 22 8.76 30.14 4.94
CA THR A 22 7.85 30.54 3.85
C THR A 22 8.10 31.96 3.36
N ALA A 23 8.90 32.74 4.09
CA ALA A 23 9.21 34.11 3.75
C ALA A 23 10.04 34.21 2.46
N THR A 24 9.72 35.22 1.65
CA THR A 24 10.42 35.53 0.38
C THR A 24 11.46 36.65 0.53
N SER A 25 11.85 36.95 1.76
CA SER A 25 12.85 37.96 2.13
C SER A 25 13.43 37.65 3.50
N GLY A 26 14.57 38.25 3.86
CA GLY A 26 15.23 38.09 5.16
C GLY A 26 16.47 37.20 5.10
N ASP A 27 17.14 37.03 6.24
CA ASP A 27 18.49 36.45 6.28
C ASP A 27 18.51 34.97 5.88
N TYR A 28 17.52 34.17 6.33
CA TYR A 28 17.39 32.78 5.91
C TYR A 28 17.10 32.63 4.41
N TRP A 29 16.21 33.47 3.87
CA TRP A 29 15.91 33.47 2.44
C TRP A 29 17.14 33.83 1.60
N ASN A 30 17.96 34.79 2.08
CA ASN A 30 19.23 35.14 1.44
C ASN A 30 20.23 33.98 1.48
N ILE A 31 20.35 33.28 2.62
CA ILE A 31 21.23 32.10 2.76
C ILE A 31 20.78 30.98 1.80
N LEU A 32 19.48 30.66 1.81
CA LEU A 32 18.90 29.59 0.99
C LEU A 32 19.11 29.81 -0.51
N ASN A 33 19.03 31.06 -0.97
CA ASN A 33 19.15 31.41 -2.39
C ASN A 33 20.56 31.90 -2.78
N GLY A 34 21.52 31.88 -1.84
CA GLY A 34 22.88 32.36 -2.08
C GLY A 34 22.97 33.85 -2.46
N LEU A 35 22.13 34.69 -1.85
CA LEU A 35 22.02 36.12 -2.13
C LEU A 35 22.84 36.95 -1.11
N GLY A 36 23.17 38.20 -1.46
CA GLY A 36 23.93 39.13 -0.61
C GLY A 36 25.33 39.48 -1.16
N THR A 37 25.96 40.53 -0.61
CA THR A 37 27.34 40.92 -0.96
C THR A 37 28.12 41.37 0.28
N PRO A 38 29.02 40.54 0.85
CA PRO A 38 29.33 39.16 0.46
C PRO A 38 28.11 38.24 0.59
N GLN A 39 28.15 37.08 -0.09
CA GLN A 39 27.07 36.08 -0.08
C GLN A 39 26.68 35.73 1.37
N ALA A 40 25.38 35.78 1.67
CA ALA A 40 24.88 35.41 2.99
C ALA A 40 25.15 33.92 3.25
N ASN A 41 25.67 33.61 4.43
CA ASN A 41 25.93 32.25 4.88
C ASN A 41 25.70 32.17 6.39
N TRP A 42 25.58 30.96 6.92
CA TRP A 42 25.53 30.72 8.36
C TRP A 42 26.82 31.21 9.03
N PRO A 43 26.74 32.06 10.08
CA PRO A 43 27.91 32.49 10.85
C PRO A 43 28.66 31.31 11.46
N GLU A 44 29.99 31.43 11.59
CA GLU A 44 30.81 30.43 12.27
C GLU A 44 30.50 30.43 13.78
N PRO A 45 30.06 29.31 14.38
CA PRO A 45 29.71 29.26 15.80
C PRO A 45 30.95 29.51 16.68
N LYS A 46 30.85 30.46 17.62
CA LYS A 46 31.95 30.81 18.56
C LYS A 46 31.42 30.96 19.98
N SER A 47 32.18 30.46 20.96
CA SER A 47 31.84 30.61 22.38
C SER A 47 31.58 32.07 22.73
N ASP A 48 30.51 32.32 23.48
CA ASP A 48 30.12 33.63 24.00
C ASP A 48 29.92 34.71 22.92
N ARG A 49 29.48 34.31 21.72
CA ARG A 49 29.14 35.20 20.60
C ARG A 49 27.71 34.98 20.10
N PRO A 50 27.04 36.01 19.52
CA PRO A 50 25.73 35.86 18.91
C PRO A 50 25.68 34.77 17.82
N SER A 51 26.79 34.51 17.12
CA SER A 51 26.88 33.43 16.12
C SER A 51 26.61 32.03 16.69
N ALA A 52 26.76 31.80 17.99
CA ALA A 52 26.38 30.54 18.63
C ALA A 52 24.86 30.38 18.77
N VAL A 53 24.09 31.48 18.77
CA VAL A 53 22.62 31.44 18.75
C VAL A 53 22.13 31.08 17.34
N ASP A 54 22.78 31.61 16.30
CA ASP A 54 22.48 31.25 14.91
C ASP A 54 22.72 29.75 14.63
N ASP A 55 23.64 29.11 15.36
CA ASP A 55 23.91 27.67 15.24
C ASP A 55 22.72 26.81 15.69
N LEU A 56 21.92 27.27 16.67
CA LEU A 56 20.66 26.60 17.02
C LEU A 56 19.68 26.63 15.85
N TRP A 57 19.60 27.77 15.16
CA TRP A 57 18.75 27.90 13.98
C TRP A 57 19.26 27.03 12.82
N HIS A 58 20.56 27.04 12.58
CA HIS A 58 21.23 26.20 11.60
C HIS A 58 21.00 24.70 11.86
N ALA A 59 21.11 24.26 13.11
CA ALA A 59 20.89 22.88 13.51
C ALA A 59 19.44 22.42 13.29
N ALA A 60 18.44 23.28 13.53
CA ALA A 60 17.05 22.96 13.22
C ALA A 60 16.81 22.82 11.71
N VAL A 61 17.39 23.72 10.90
CA VAL A 61 17.30 23.67 9.44
C VAL A 61 17.93 22.38 8.90
N ASN A 62 19.17 22.06 9.32
CA ASN A 62 19.85 20.83 8.89
C ASN A 62 19.12 19.56 9.37
N GLY A 63 18.53 19.63 10.56
CA GLY A 63 17.67 18.60 11.09
C GLY A 63 16.25 18.61 10.54
N ARG A 64 15.92 19.37 9.48
CA ARG A 64 14.57 19.44 8.87
C ARG A 64 13.43 19.83 9.84
N GLY A 65 13.75 20.38 11.02
CA GLY A 65 12.77 20.85 12.00
C GLY A 65 12.64 22.36 11.97
N THR A 66 12.16 22.95 13.06
CA THR A 66 11.87 24.39 13.16
C THR A 66 12.64 24.99 14.33
N TYR A 67 13.27 26.13 14.09
CA TYR A 67 13.81 26.98 15.15
C TYR A 67 12.74 27.93 15.64
N PHE A 68 12.62 28.05 16.95
CA PHE A 68 11.74 29.03 17.59
C PHE A 68 12.60 29.98 18.41
N SER A 69 12.40 31.29 18.26
CA SER A 69 12.90 32.28 19.21
C SER A 69 11.74 32.74 20.09
N ALA A 70 11.84 32.49 21.40
CA ALA A 70 10.81 32.83 22.37
C ALA A 70 11.33 33.88 23.36
N GLY A 71 10.91 35.14 23.18
CA GLY A 71 11.25 36.25 24.08
C GLY A 71 10.36 36.34 25.32
N ASN A 72 9.25 35.61 25.35
CA ASN A 72 8.34 35.58 26.48
C ASN A 72 7.67 34.20 26.69
N PRO A 73 7.04 33.95 27.86
CA PRO A 73 6.41 32.67 28.17
C PRO A 73 5.27 32.26 27.22
N ALA A 74 4.57 33.21 26.59
CA ALA A 74 3.50 32.90 25.65
C ALA A 74 4.06 32.39 24.32
N GLU A 75 5.12 33.03 23.81
CA GLU A 75 5.88 32.57 22.63
C GLU A 75 6.55 31.22 22.90
N LEU A 76 7.06 30.99 24.11
CA LEU A 76 7.59 29.69 24.51
C LEU A 76 6.51 28.60 24.45
N ALA A 77 5.34 28.86 25.04
CA ALA A 77 4.23 27.92 25.01
C ALA A 77 3.70 27.68 23.59
N ASN A 78 3.65 28.71 22.75
CA ASN A 78 3.24 28.60 21.35
C ASN A 78 4.28 27.86 20.50
N GLY A 79 5.57 28.11 20.71
CA GLY A 79 6.67 27.41 20.05
C GLY A 79 6.69 25.93 20.42
N LEU A 80 6.52 25.59 21.71
CA LEU A 80 6.39 24.19 22.16
C LEU A 80 5.15 23.51 21.59
N ARG A 81 3.98 24.18 21.58
CA ARG A 81 2.76 23.63 20.95
C ARG A 81 2.93 23.43 19.45
N SER A 82 3.57 24.38 18.76
CA SER A 82 3.83 24.30 17.32
C SER A 82 4.81 23.18 17.01
N ALA A 83 5.92 23.08 17.76
CA ALA A 83 6.85 21.96 17.67
C ALA A 83 6.14 20.62 17.90
N LEU A 84 5.33 20.50 18.96
CA LEU A 84 4.57 19.27 19.24
C LEU A 84 3.51 18.97 18.17
N THR A 85 2.93 19.99 17.54
CA THR A 85 1.98 19.82 16.43
C THR A 85 2.71 19.40 15.15
N GLU A 86 3.85 20.02 14.82
CA GLU A 86 4.71 19.63 13.68
C GLU A 86 5.31 18.24 13.86
N ILE A 87 5.61 17.83 15.10
CA ILE A 87 6.01 16.44 15.39
C ILE A 87 4.87 15.46 15.08
N ARG A 88 3.61 15.87 15.27
CA ARG A 88 2.42 15.02 15.05
C ARG A 88 1.93 15.01 13.61
N VAL A 89 2.13 16.09 12.85
CA VAL A 89 1.74 16.22 11.44
C VAL A 89 2.92 15.82 10.57
N LYS A 90 2.92 14.58 10.07
CA LYS A 90 3.97 14.05 9.20
C LYS A 90 3.39 13.60 7.88
N VAL A 91 4.12 13.87 6.81
CA VAL A 91 3.92 13.22 5.52
C VAL A 91 4.50 11.81 5.61
N GLY A 92 3.73 10.82 5.15
CA GLY A 92 4.14 9.43 5.13
C GLY A 92 3.63 8.70 3.89
N ALA A 93 4.01 7.43 3.78
CA ALA A 93 3.46 6.47 2.84
C ALA A 93 3.16 5.16 3.58
N GLY A 94 2.14 4.43 3.16
CA GLY A 94 1.90 3.06 3.67
C GLY A 94 1.89 2.01 2.56
N ALA A 95 2.38 2.36 1.37
CA ALA A 95 2.45 1.49 0.21
C ALA A 95 3.67 1.80 -0.68
N ALA A 96 3.98 0.89 -1.61
CA ALA A 96 4.97 1.13 -2.67
C ALA A 96 4.49 2.20 -3.66
N ALA A 97 5.44 2.79 -4.38
CA ALA A 97 5.12 3.64 -5.53
C ALA A 97 4.65 2.76 -6.71
N ALA A 98 3.86 3.34 -7.63
CA ALA A 98 3.62 2.70 -8.91
C ALA A 98 4.68 3.10 -9.93
N THR A 99 5.09 2.21 -10.81
CA THR A 99 5.97 2.55 -11.93
C THR A 99 5.23 2.38 -13.25
N SER A 100 5.51 3.23 -14.24
CA SER A 100 4.87 3.16 -15.56
C SER A 100 5.37 1.97 -16.38
N ALA A 101 6.67 1.68 -16.28
CA ALA A 101 7.32 0.51 -16.85
C ALA A 101 8.30 -0.10 -15.85
N LEU A 102 8.53 -1.41 -15.97
CA LEU A 102 9.61 -2.07 -15.22
C LEU A 102 10.97 -1.86 -15.84
N SER A 103 11.05 -1.61 -17.14
CA SER A 103 12.27 -1.23 -17.83
C SER A 103 12.04 0.18 -18.36
N PRO A 104 12.28 1.23 -17.53
CA PRO A 104 11.99 2.59 -17.89
C PRO A 104 12.69 3.00 -19.19
N VAL A 105 11.97 3.65 -20.09
CA VAL A 105 12.52 4.25 -21.30
C VAL A 105 12.08 5.70 -21.40
N ALA A 106 12.77 6.52 -22.18
CA ALA A 106 12.41 7.93 -22.33
C ALA A 106 10.95 8.08 -22.79
N GLY A 107 10.13 8.76 -22.00
CA GLY A 107 8.70 8.94 -22.25
C GLY A 107 7.79 7.88 -21.60
N ASP A 108 8.36 6.85 -20.97
CA ASP A 108 7.67 5.85 -20.14
C ASP A 108 8.54 5.50 -18.92
N ASN A 109 8.98 6.54 -18.20
CA ASN A 109 9.88 6.45 -17.06
C ASN A 109 9.33 7.20 -15.86
N PHE A 110 8.11 6.87 -15.44
CA PHE A 110 7.43 7.58 -14.35
C PHE A 110 7.23 6.70 -13.13
N ALA A 111 7.40 7.30 -11.94
CA ALA A 111 6.97 6.77 -10.67
C ALA A 111 5.77 7.59 -10.16
N TYR A 112 4.69 6.92 -9.79
CA TYR A 112 3.51 7.51 -9.17
C TYR A 112 3.54 7.25 -7.67
N VAL A 113 3.77 8.32 -6.91
CA VAL A 113 4.01 8.27 -5.48
C VAL A 113 2.74 8.69 -4.75
N ALA A 114 2.16 7.76 -3.99
CA ALA A 114 1.04 8.04 -3.09
C ALA A 114 1.57 8.45 -1.71
N SER A 115 0.90 9.42 -1.09
CA SER A 115 1.25 9.88 0.25
C SER A 115 0.02 10.24 1.08
N TYR A 116 0.22 10.31 2.39
CA TYR A 116 -0.75 10.83 3.34
C TYR A 116 -0.10 11.78 4.34
N THR A 117 -0.91 12.61 5.00
CA THR A 117 -0.47 13.46 6.12
C THR A 117 -1.26 13.12 7.38
N THR A 118 -0.57 12.70 8.45
CA THR A 118 -1.20 12.40 9.75
C THR A 118 -1.88 13.63 10.36
N GLU A 119 -2.85 13.40 11.25
CA GLU A 119 -3.75 14.40 11.89
C GLU A 119 -4.67 15.14 10.90
N LYS A 120 -4.19 15.50 9.71
CA LYS A 120 -4.97 16.14 8.65
C LYS A 120 -5.78 15.13 7.85
N TRP A 121 -5.22 13.94 7.67
CA TRP A 121 -5.76 12.84 6.87
C TRP A 121 -6.10 13.29 5.46
N THR A 122 -5.12 13.96 4.86
CA THR A 122 -5.11 14.41 3.47
C THR A 122 -4.16 13.54 2.67
N GLY A 123 -4.49 13.27 1.42
CA GLY A 123 -3.65 12.49 0.52
C GLY A 123 -3.10 13.29 -0.63
N ASN A 124 -2.07 12.74 -1.28
CA ASN A 124 -1.64 13.21 -2.59
C ASN A 124 -1.17 12.03 -3.46
N LEU A 125 -1.26 12.23 -4.76
CA LEU A 125 -0.64 11.38 -5.76
C LEU A 125 0.22 12.28 -6.66
N GLU A 126 1.50 11.95 -6.75
CA GLU A 126 2.48 12.69 -7.54
C GLU A 126 3.04 11.80 -8.66
N ALA A 127 3.27 12.37 -9.84
CA ALA A 127 4.05 11.74 -10.90
C ALA A 127 5.46 12.34 -10.89
N ARG A 128 6.47 11.48 -10.78
CA ARG A 128 7.89 11.84 -10.75
C ARG A 128 8.64 11.06 -11.82
N ALA A 129 9.74 11.61 -12.33
CA ALA A 129 10.57 10.89 -13.30
C ALA A 129 11.45 9.83 -12.61
N ILE A 130 11.77 8.77 -13.35
CA ILE A 130 12.81 7.80 -13.02
C ILE A 130 14.02 8.11 -13.89
N ASN A 131 15.17 8.29 -13.25
CA ASN A 131 16.44 8.47 -13.91
C ASN A 131 16.84 7.20 -14.67
N LEU A 132 16.97 7.30 -15.98
CA LEU A 132 17.25 6.15 -16.85
C LEU A 132 18.65 5.57 -16.69
N ALA A 133 19.59 6.30 -16.09
CA ALA A 133 20.95 5.82 -15.88
C ALA A 133 21.14 5.15 -14.51
N THR A 134 20.40 5.60 -13.49
CA THR A 134 20.60 5.13 -12.10
C THR A 134 19.43 4.32 -11.55
N GLY A 135 18.23 4.45 -12.14
CA GLY A 135 16.97 3.91 -11.63
C GLY A 135 16.40 4.69 -10.45
N GLU A 136 16.99 5.84 -10.09
CA GLU A 136 16.53 6.68 -8.98
C GLU A 136 15.26 7.46 -9.35
N VAL A 137 14.35 7.60 -8.40
CA VAL A 137 13.16 8.44 -8.57
C VAL A 137 13.54 9.88 -8.22
N GLU A 138 13.34 10.78 -9.18
CA GLU A 138 13.63 12.20 -9.01
C GLU A 138 12.74 12.82 -7.92
N LEU A 139 13.23 13.85 -7.23
CA LEU A 139 12.51 14.49 -6.12
C LEU A 139 11.41 15.45 -6.60
N GLU A 140 11.59 16.07 -7.77
CA GLU A 140 10.69 17.07 -8.31
C GLU A 140 9.41 16.41 -8.89
N PRO A 141 8.21 16.80 -8.43
CA PRO A 141 6.97 16.33 -9.02
C PRO A 141 6.70 16.98 -10.38
N LEU A 142 6.47 16.17 -11.40
CA LEU A 142 6.02 16.62 -12.73
C LEU A 142 4.55 17.04 -12.69
N HIS A 143 3.73 16.23 -12.02
CA HIS A 143 2.29 16.45 -11.84
C HIS A 143 1.88 16.02 -10.44
N CYS A 144 0.82 16.63 -9.91
CA CYS A 144 0.21 16.22 -8.65
C CYS A 144 -1.30 16.41 -8.66
N VAL A 145 -1.98 15.65 -7.81
CA VAL A 145 -3.44 15.78 -7.64
C VAL A 145 -3.76 16.96 -6.74
N GLU A 146 -3.04 17.11 -5.63
CA GLU A 146 -3.10 18.24 -4.71
C GLU A 146 -1.81 19.05 -4.80
N SER A 147 -1.90 20.38 -4.68
CA SER A 147 -0.74 21.26 -4.88
C SER A 147 0.38 20.97 -3.89
N VAL A 148 1.61 20.84 -4.39
CA VAL A 148 2.83 20.67 -3.58
C VAL A 148 3.68 21.92 -3.70
N LEU A 149 4.15 22.42 -2.56
CA LEU A 149 5.19 23.44 -2.46
C LEU A 149 6.30 22.86 -1.58
N SER A 150 7.44 22.54 -2.18
CA SER A 150 8.57 21.94 -1.48
C SER A 150 9.88 22.61 -1.89
N GLU A 151 10.96 22.35 -1.15
CA GLU A 151 12.31 22.80 -1.48
C GLU A 151 12.85 22.19 -2.80
N PHE A 152 12.26 21.08 -3.25
CA PHE A 152 12.69 20.33 -4.44
C PHE A 152 11.83 20.61 -5.68
N GLY A 153 10.80 21.45 -5.56
CA GLY A 153 9.90 21.77 -6.66
C GLY A 153 8.49 22.11 -6.20
N SER A 154 7.72 22.65 -7.14
CA SER A 154 6.30 22.96 -6.96
C SER A 154 5.46 22.39 -8.08
N CYS A 155 4.30 21.85 -7.75
CA CYS A 155 3.30 21.43 -8.74
C CYS A 155 1.93 22.00 -8.35
N THR A 156 1.15 22.43 -9.34
CA THR A 156 -0.24 22.87 -9.13
C THR A 156 -1.16 21.66 -9.25
N GLY A 157 -1.91 21.37 -8.19
CA GLY A 157 -2.80 20.21 -8.14
C GLY A 157 -3.97 20.33 -9.13
N THR A 158 -4.37 19.21 -9.72
CA THR A 158 -5.51 19.16 -10.66
C THR A 158 -6.87 19.17 -9.95
N MET A 159 -6.95 18.71 -8.71
CA MET A 159 -8.22 18.47 -8.01
C MET A 159 -8.97 19.76 -7.68
N ALA A 160 -8.23 20.81 -7.26
CA ALA A 160 -8.81 22.11 -6.93
C ALA A 160 -9.57 22.75 -8.09
N SER A 161 -9.20 22.43 -9.35
CA SER A 161 -9.91 22.94 -10.54
C SER A 161 -11.28 22.28 -10.77
N LYS A 162 -11.55 21.16 -10.10
CA LYS A 162 -12.78 20.37 -10.28
C LYS A 162 -13.85 20.63 -9.23
N VAL A 163 -13.54 21.37 -8.18
CA VAL A 163 -14.44 21.61 -7.05
C VAL A 163 -14.58 23.10 -6.78
N GLY A 164 -15.77 23.51 -6.36
CA GLY A 164 -16.09 24.87 -5.96
C GLY A 164 -16.93 24.90 -4.69
N ALA A 165 -17.42 26.08 -4.33
CA ALA A 165 -18.24 26.24 -3.13
C ALA A 165 -19.54 25.42 -3.21
N ASP A 166 -20.24 25.54 -4.35
CA ASP A 166 -21.61 25.03 -4.52
C ASP A 166 -21.77 24.11 -5.74
N ASN A 167 -20.65 23.75 -6.37
CA ASN A 167 -20.63 22.86 -7.53
C ASN A 167 -19.32 22.10 -7.61
N ASP A 168 -19.33 21.02 -8.37
CA ASP A 168 -18.16 20.26 -8.75
C ASP A 168 -18.36 19.73 -10.18
N THR A 169 -17.26 19.44 -10.86
CA THR A 169 -17.24 18.82 -12.20
C THR A 169 -16.75 17.37 -12.14
N ARG A 170 -16.73 16.79 -10.93
CA ARG A 170 -16.24 15.44 -10.70
C ARG A 170 -17.29 14.42 -11.14
N THR A 171 -16.82 13.39 -11.83
CA THR A 171 -17.63 12.23 -12.16
C THR A 171 -17.43 11.19 -11.06
N ILE A 172 -18.35 11.12 -10.11
CA ILE A 172 -18.27 10.22 -8.96
C ILE A 172 -19.44 9.25 -9.06
N TYR A 173 -19.14 7.97 -9.12
CA TYR A 173 -20.13 6.90 -9.22
C TYR A 173 -20.33 6.20 -7.87
N THR A 174 -21.49 5.57 -7.72
CA THR A 174 -21.76 4.55 -6.69
C THR A 174 -22.63 3.45 -7.31
N SER A 175 -22.79 2.33 -6.60
CA SER A 175 -23.58 1.20 -7.05
C SER A 175 -25.09 1.41 -6.86
N SER A 176 -25.86 0.83 -7.77
CA SER A 176 -27.31 0.68 -7.72
C SER A 176 -27.70 -0.69 -8.28
N SER A 177 -28.98 -1.06 -8.21
CA SER A 177 -29.48 -2.32 -8.80
C SER A 177 -29.26 -2.44 -10.30
N ASP A 178 -29.15 -1.31 -11.02
CA ASP A 178 -28.99 -1.25 -12.47
C ASP A 178 -27.55 -0.92 -12.92
N GLY A 179 -26.57 -0.98 -12.00
CA GLY A 179 -25.17 -0.66 -12.26
C GLY A 179 -24.73 0.67 -11.65
N LEU A 180 -23.80 1.38 -12.32
CA LEU A 180 -23.26 2.65 -11.81
C LEU A 180 -24.24 3.81 -11.98
N VAL A 181 -24.44 4.56 -10.90
CA VAL A 181 -25.16 5.85 -10.90
C VAL A 181 -24.26 6.95 -10.33
N SER A 182 -24.54 8.21 -10.66
CA SER A 182 -23.79 9.32 -10.06
C SER A 182 -24.03 9.36 -8.54
N PHE A 183 -22.97 9.48 -7.74
CA PHE A 183 -23.03 9.62 -6.29
C PHE A 183 -23.57 11.00 -5.91
N THR A 184 -24.90 11.10 -5.85
CA THR A 184 -25.64 12.28 -5.40
C THR A 184 -26.70 11.81 -4.41
N TYR A 185 -27.11 12.68 -3.49
CA TYR A 185 -28.09 12.31 -2.47
C TYR A 185 -29.40 11.76 -3.05
N GLY A 186 -29.85 12.31 -4.18
CA GLY A 186 -31.07 11.87 -4.86
C GLY A 186 -30.98 10.49 -5.53
N ASN A 187 -29.78 10.01 -5.84
CA ASN A 187 -29.55 8.69 -6.43
C ASN A 187 -29.31 7.60 -5.38
N LEU A 188 -29.14 7.97 -4.11
CA LEU A 188 -29.00 7.02 -3.01
C LEU A 188 -30.35 6.41 -2.61
N THR A 189 -30.34 5.16 -2.17
CA THR A 189 -31.53 4.52 -1.60
C THR A 189 -31.95 5.20 -0.30
N SER A 190 -33.21 5.02 0.14
CA SER A 190 -33.67 5.58 1.41
C SER A 190 -32.86 5.09 2.62
N VAL A 191 -32.33 3.86 2.57
CA VAL A 191 -31.44 3.31 3.61
C VAL A 191 -30.10 4.06 3.58
N GLN A 192 -29.51 4.24 2.40
CA GLN A 192 -28.24 4.98 2.25
C GLN A 192 -28.37 6.45 2.66
N GLN A 193 -29.48 7.11 2.29
CA GLN A 193 -29.77 8.48 2.68
C GLN A 193 -29.84 8.67 4.20
N ALA A 194 -30.33 7.65 4.94
CA ALA A 194 -30.43 7.69 6.39
C ALA A 194 -29.07 7.71 7.11
N TYR A 195 -28.00 7.20 6.48
CA TYR A 195 -26.65 7.28 7.04
C TYR A 195 -26.10 8.71 7.05
N PHE A 196 -26.57 9.58 6.16
CA PHE A 196 -26.13 10.97 6.06
C PHE A 196 -26.95 11.91 6.97
N ASN A 197 -27.15 11.49 8.22
CA ASN A 197 -27.81 12.30 9.23
C ASN A 197 -26.80 13.22 9.94
N ALA A 198 -26.80 14.51 9.60
CA ALA A 198 -25.87 15.46 10.19
C ALA A 198 -26.03 15.65 11.72
N SER A 199 -27.14 15.20 12.33
CA SER A 199 -27.31 15.27 13.78
C SER A 199 -26.37 14.34 14.56
N THR A 200 -25.67 13.42 13.88
CA THR A 200 -24.68 12.54 14.49
C THR A 200 -23.28 13.16 14.56
N LEU A 201 -23.06 14.28 13.87
CA LEU A 201 -21.78 15.00 13.88
C LEU A 201 -21.49 15.55 15.29
N SER A 202 -20.25 15.40 15.73
CA SER A 202 -19.81 15.82 17.07
C SER A 202 -20.01 17.32 17.32
N GLN A 203 -19.92 18.14 16.27
CA GLN A 203 -20.17 19.59 16.34
C GLN A 203 -21.64 19.99 16.43
N TRP A 204 -22.61 19.07 16.26
CA TRP A 204 -24.03 19.40 16.11
C TRP A 204 -24.60 20.24 17.27
N GLY A 205 -24.22 19.91 18.51
CA GLY A 205 -24.68 20.63 19.71
C GLY A 205 -24.22 22.08 19.77
N SER A 206 -23.10 22.40 19.10
CA SER A 206 -22.51 23.74 19.03
C SER A 206 -23.00 24.56 17.84
N LEU A 207 -23.68 23.93 16.86
CA LEU A 207 -24.25 24.63 15.71
C LEU A 207 -25.45 25.49 16.11
N THR A 208 -25.50 26.70 15.57
CA THR A 208 -26.68 27.58 15.65
C THR A 208 -27.87 26.98 14.89
N THR A 209 -29.09 27.49 15.12
CA THR A 209 -30.27 27.10 14.31
C THR A 209 -30.03 27.39 12.82
N ALA A 210 -29.44 28.56 12.52
CA ALA A 210 -28.84 28.96 11.23
C ALA A 210 -28.11 27.82 10.51
N GLN A 211 -27.10 27.30 11.21
CA GLN A 211 -26.20 26.25 10.73
C GLN A 211 -26.88 24.89 10.62
N ARG A 212 -27.76 24.54 11.58
CA ARG A 212 -28.47 23.26 11.54
C ARG A 212 -29.41 23.14 10.34
N GLU A 213 -29.99 24.25 9.87
CA GLU A 213 -30.78 24.27 8.64
C GLU A 213 -29.93 23.98 7.39
N GLN A 214 -28.63 24.32 7.42
CA GLN A 214 -27.70 24.05 6.32
C GLN A 214 -27.07 22.65 6.39
N ALA A 215 -27.03 22.02 7.57
CA ALA A 215 -26.46 20.69 7.78
C ALA A 215 -27.43 19.57 7.31
N THR A 216 -27.75 19.57 6.02
CA THR A 216 -28.63 18.56 5.40
C THR A 216 -27.83 17.37 4.86
N GLY A 217 -28.47 16.21 4.70
CA GLY A 217 -27.83 15.03 4.09
C GLY A 217 -27.37 15.29 2.64
N ALA A 218 -28.11 16.11 1.88
CA ALA A 218 -27.71 16.51 0.54
C ALA A 218 -26.44 17.37 0.54
N ASN A 219 -26.34 18.36 1.45
CA ASN A 219 -25.14 19.18 1.58
C ASN A 219 -23.95 18.36 2.09
N LEU A 220 -24.19 17.36 2.95
CA LEU A 220 -23.15 16.45 3.42
C LEU A 220 -22.61 15.58 2.26
N VAL A 221 -23.48 14.98 1.44
CA VAL A 221 -23.04 14.24 0.23
C VAL A 221 -22.29 15.17 -0.73
N ASN A 222 -22.75 16.40 -0.94
CA ASN A 222 -22.04 17.38 -1.77
C ASN A 222 -20.67 17.74 -1.19
N TYR A 223 -20.55 17.83 0.14
CA TYR A 223 -19.26 17.99 0.80
C TYR A 223 -18.33 16.79 0.50
N LEU A 224 -18.83 15.55 0.58
CA LEU A 224 -18.04 14.35 0.23
C LEU A 224 -17.63 14.32 -1.25
N ARG A 225 -18.43 14.90 -2.15
CA ARG A 225 -18.05 15.10 -3.55
C ARG A 225 -16.91 16.12 -3.72
N GLY A 226 -16.58 16.88 -2.70
CA GLY A 226 -15.49 17.86 -2.68
C GLY A 226 -15.94 19.33 -2.62
N GLN A 227 -17.25 19.60 -2.58
CA GLN A 227 -17.73 20.98 -2.49
C GLN A 227 -17.36 21.59 -1.14
N HIS A 228 -16.87 22.82 -1.16
CA HIS A 228 -16.29 23.47 0.03
C HIS A 228 -17.14 24.61 0.61
N GLY A 229 -18.34 24.87 0.06
CA GLY A 229 -19.20 26.00 0.45
C GLY A 229 -19.87 25.84 1.82
N PHE A 230 -19.82 24.63 2.39
CA PHE A 230 -20.35 24.31 3.73
C PHE A 230 -19.27 23.95 4.76
N GLU A 231 -18.00 24.13 4.39
CA GLU A 231 -16.88 23.95 5.31
C GLU A 231 -16.84 25.07 6.34
N MET A 232 -16.29 24.78 7.52
CA MET A 232 -15.90 25.75 8.55
C MET A 232 -14.70 26.62 8.10
N ARG A 233 -14.83 27.23 6.93
CA ARG A 233 -13.88 28.13 6.32
C ARG A 233 -14.31 29.56 6.60
N SER A 234 -13.37 30.42 6.99
CA SER A 234 -13.65 31.84 7.27
C SER A 234 -14.20 32.62 6.06
N SER A 235 -13.91 32.15 4.84
CA SER A 235 -14.46 32.73 3.60
C SER A 235 -15.92 32.36 3.33
N ASN A 236 -16.46 31.35 4.03
CA ASN A 236 -17.86 30.95 3.90
C ASN A 236 -18.73 31.77 4.88
N ALA A 237 -19.97 32.02 4.50
CA ALA A 237 -20.95 32.65 5.37
C ALA A 237 -21.14 31.84 6.67
N VAL A 238 -21.37 32.51 7.80
CA VAL A 238 -21.36 31.89 9.14
C VAL A 238 -22.38 30.75 9.24
N GLU A 239 -23.57 30.94 8.67
CA GLU A 239 -24.63 29.94 8.60
C GLU A 239 -24.24 28.70 7.80
N ARG A 240 -23.25 28.80 6.90
CA ARG A 240 -22.76 27.68 6.09
C ARG A 240 -21.56 26.96 6.71
N GLN A 241 -20.98 27.46 7.80
CA GLN A 241 -19.83 26.82 8.46
C GLN A 241 -20.30 25.61 9.30
N VAL A 242 -20.51 24.45 8.65
CA VAL A 242 -21.14 23.26 9.28
C VAL A 242 -20.27 22.00 9.28
N PHE A 243 -19.49 21.77 8.22
CA PHE A 243 -18.62 20.61 8.07
C PHE A 243 -17.17 20.96 8.34
N ARG A 244 -16.34 19.98 8.71
CA ARG A 244 -14.91 20.25 8.99
C ARG A 244 -14.24 20.98 7.83
N LEU A 245 -13.26 21.81 8.16
CA LEU A 245 -12.38 22.40 7.16
C LEU A 245 -11.46 21.32 6.58
N ARG A 246 -11.34 21.28 5.25
CA ARG A 246 -10.35 20.44 4.56
C ARG A 246 -9.24 21.28 3.97
N GLU A 247 -8.02 20.75 4.08
CA GLU A 247 -6.84 21.31 3.42
C GLU A 247 -6.65 20.77 1.99
N ALA A 248 -7.15 19.56 1.73
CA ALA A 248 -7.13 18.89 0.43
C ALA A 248 -8.49 18.23 0.16
N THR A 249 -8.83 18.04 -1.11
CA THR A 249 -10.05 17.33 -1.52
C THR A 249 -9.85 15.83 -1.48
N LEU A 250 -8.67 15.36 -1.92
CA LEU A 250 -8.29 13.95 -1.91
C LEU A 250 -8.02 13.47 -0.47
N GLY A 251 -8.69 12.38 -0.09
CA GLY A 251 -8.45 11.69 1.18
C GLY A 251 -7.07 11.02 1.23
N ASP A 252 -6.61 10.66 2.41
CA ASP A 252 -5.32 10.00 2.60
C ASP A 252 -5.19 8.65 1.85
N LEU A 253 -4.03 8.42 1.24
CA LEU A 253 -3.63 7.19 0.55
C LEU A 253 -2.67 6.40 1.46
N VAL A 254 -3.19 5.79 2.52
CA VAL A 254 -2.36 5.10 3.51
C VAL A 254 -1.82 3.80 2.92
N GLU A 255 -2.68 2.78 2.72
CA GLU A 255 -2.21 1.43 2.32
C GLU A 255 -2.53 1.07 0.86
N SER A 256 -3.27 1.93 0.15
CA SER A 256 -3.65 1.62 -1.22
C SER A 256 -2.48 1.90 -2.16
N THR A 257 -1.91 0.83 -2.70
CA THR A 257 -0.85 0.93 -3.72
C THR A 257 -1.48 1.36 -5.05
N PRO A 258 -1.03 2.45 -5.70
CA PRO A 258 -1.54 2.82 -7.01
C PRO A 258 -1.22 1.76 -8.07
N ILE A 259 -2.13 1.58 -9.02
CA ILE A 259 -1.93 0.69 -10.17
C ILE A 259 -1.96 1.47 -11.48
N TYR A 260 -0.86 1.43 -12.24
CA TYR A 260 -0.78 2.01 -13.58
C TYR A 260 -1.29 1.01 -14.62
N VAL A 261 -2.25 1.42 -15.45
CA VAL A 261 -2.84 0.57 -16.49
C VAL A 261 -2.83 1.32 -17.81
N GLN A 262 -2.24 0.71 -18.83
CA GLN A 262 -2.25 1.18 -20.21
C GLN A 262 -2.68 0.02 -21.13
N LYS A 263 -2.12 -0.14 -22.33
CA LYS A 263 -2.34 -1.31 -23.18
C LYS A 263 -2.10 -2.65 -22.45
N PRO A 264 -2.76 -3.75 -22.87
CA PRO A 264 -2.51 -5.10 -22.34
C PRO A 264 -1.03 -5.49 -22.42
N ASN A 265 -0.45 -5.91 -21.30
CA ASN A 265 0.96 -6.29 -21.22
C ASN A 265 1.20 -7.79 -21.46
N PHE A 266 0.24 -8.65 -21.11
CA PHE A 266 0.32 -10.10 -21.31
C PHE A 266 0.42 -10.49 -22.79
N ASN A 267 0.88 -11.71 -23.05
CA ASN A 267 0.96 -12.32 -24.38
C ASN A 267 0.17 -13.63 -24.43
N TYR A 268 -1.07 -13.61 -23.91
CA TYR A 268 -1.91 -14.81 -23.87
C TYR A 268 -2.07 -15.44 -25.24
N THR A 269 -1.92 -16.76 -25.27
CA THR A 269 -2.15 -17.59 -26.45
C THR A 269 -3.62 -17.97 -26.61
N ASP A 270 -4.47 -17.51 -25.69
CA ASP A 270 -5.90 -17.70 -25.70
C ASP A 270 -6.58 -17.09 -26.96
N PRO A 271 -7.63 -17.74 -27.48
CA PRO A 271 -8.35 -17.27 -28.66
C PRO A 271 -8.81 -15.80 -28.56
N GLY A 272 -8.48 -15.01 -29.57
CA GLY A 272 -8.92 -13.60 -29.71
C GLY A 272 -8.10 -12.57 -28.92
N PHE A 273 -7.23 -12.99 -27.99
CA PHE A 273 -6.48 -12.05 -27.15
C PHE A 273 -5.55 -11.15 -27.96
N ALA A 274 -4.83 -11.69 -28.94
CA ALA A 274 -3.94 -10.91 -29.80
C ALA A 274 -4.67 -9.77 -30.53
N ALA A 275 -5.91 -10.01 -30.98
CA ALA A 275 -6.75 -9.00 -31.60
C ALA A 275 -7.21 -7.95 -30.60
N PHE A 276 -7.59 -8.36 -29.38
CA PHE A 276 -7.94 -7.45 -28.28
C PHE A 276 -6.77 -6.55 -27.86
N LYS A 277 -5.58 -7.13 -27.72
CA LYS A 277 -4.33 -6.40 -27.42
C LYS A 277 -4.06 -5.34 -28.49
N ALA A 278 -4.10 -5.71 -29.77
CA ALA A 278 -3.93 -4.77 -30.87
C ALA A 278 -5.01 -3.67 -30.90
N ALA A 279 -6.27 -4.00 -30.59
CA ALA A 279 -7.37 -3.03 -30.53
C ALA A 279 -7.25 -2.07 -29.33
N SER A 280 -6.49 -2.45 -28.30
CA SER A 280 -6.29 -1.68 -27.07
C SER A 280 -4.96 -0.93 -27.03
N GLU A 281 -4.21 -0.90 -28.14
CA GLU A 281 -2.88 -0.26 -28.21
C GLU A 281 -2.93 1.24 -27.86
N SER A 282 -4.03 1.93 -28.23
CA SER A 282 -4.24 3.35 -27.95
C SER A 282 -5.03 3.60 -26.66
N ARG A 283 -5.14 2.61 -25.76
CA ARG A 283 -5.85 2.80 -24.48
C ARG A 283 -5.11 3.83 -23.63
N GLY A 284 -5.77 4.94 -23.32
CA GLY A 284 -5.20 6.01 -22.50
C GLY A 284 -4.78 5.51 -21.12
N ALA A 285 -3.53 5.77 -20.76
CA ALA A 285 -2.98 5.33 -19.49
C ALA A 285 -3.73 5.94 -18.30
N THR A 286 -3.98 5.12 -17.28
CA THR A 286 -4.78 5.47 -16.11
C THR A 286 -4.17 4.88 -14.84
N ILE A 287 -4.12 5.69 -13.78
CA ILE A 287 -3.77 5.24 -12.42
C ILE A 287 -5.06 4.98 -11.66
N TYR A 288 -5.21 3.79 -11.10
CA TYR A 288 -6.26 3.51 -10.12
C TYR A 288 -5.68 3.44 -8.72
N VAL A 289 -6.31 4.11 -7.75
CA VAL A 289 -5.88 4.06 -6.36
C VAL A 289 -7.05 4.31 -5.43
N GLY A 290 -7.12 3.53 -4.35
CA GLY A 290 -8.09 3.73 -3.28
C GLY A 290 -7.68 4.85 -2.34
N SER A 291 -8.65 5.53 -1.76
CA SER A 291 -8.39 6.58 -0.77
C SER A 291 -9.40 6.54 0.38
N ASN A 292 -9.01 7.12 1.51
CA ASN A 292 -9.84 7.22 2.71
C ASN A 292 -10.84 8.37 2.69
N ASP A 293 -11.05 9.03 1.55
CA ASP A 293 -12.30 9.77 1.31
C ASP A 293 -13.47 8.85 0.93
N GLY A 294 -13.24 7.53 0.89
CA GLY A 294 -14.23 6.51 0.59
C GLY A 294 -14.29 6.10 -0.87
N MET A 295 -13.33 6.54 -1.69
CA MET A 295 -13.40 6.33 -3.14
C MET A 295 -12.21 5.55 -3.69
N LEU A 296 -12.46 4.75 -4.71
CA LEU A 296 -11.46 4.41 -5.71
C LEU A 296 -11.40 5.56 -6.74
N HIS A 297 -10.23 6.13 -6.98
CA HIS A 297 -10.02 7.17 -7.98
C HIS A 297 -9.34 6.60 -9.22
N ALA A 298 -9.74 7.10 -10.39
CA ALA A 298 -9.07 6.87 -11.67
C ALA A 298 -8.47 8.18 -12.17
N PHE A 299 -7.16 8.29 -12.23
CA PHE A 299 -6.45 9.48 -12.73
C PHE A 299 -5.87 9.22 -14.11
N ASN A 300 -5.92 10.21 -15.01
CA ASN A 300 -5.14 10.15 -16.24
C ASN A 300 -3.65 10.17 -15.89
N ALA A 301 -2.90 9.17 -16.32
CA ALA A 301 -1.50 9.03 -15.96
C ALA A 301 -0.60 10.15 -16.53
N GLU A 302 -0.99 10.80 -17.63
CA GLU A 302 -0.21 11.86 -18.27
C GLU A 302 -0.20 13.17 -17.49
N ASN A 303 -1.28 13.49 -16.77
CA ASN A 303 -1.45 14.80 -16.13
C ASN A 303 -2.10 14.76 -14.75
N LEU A 304 -2.39 13.56 -14.24
CA LEU A 304 -3.09 13.31 -12.98
C LEU A 304 -4.45 14.02 -12.84
N SER A 305 -5.12 14.35 -13.95
CA SER A 305 -6.52 14.79 -13.90
C SER A 305 -7.44 13.61 -13.59
N GLU A 306 -8.32 13.77 -12.61
CA GLU A 306 -9.27 12.71 -12.23
C GLU A 306 -10.25 12.44 -13.39
N ARG A 307 -10.31 11.20 -13.89
CA ARG A 307 -11.29 10.78 -14.88
C ARG A 307 -12.65 10.57 -14.21
N TRP A 308 -12.65 9.77 -13.16
CA TRP A 308 -13.81 9.46 -12.34
C TRP A 308 -13.38 8.89 -10.99
N ALA A 309 -14.32 8.79 -10.06
CA ALA A 309 -14.16 8.08 -8.80
C ALA A 309 -15.36 7.13 -8.58
N PHE A 310 -15.17 6.07 -7.80
CA PHE A 310 -16.21 5.11 -7.44
C PHE A 310 -16.28 4.94 -5.93
N VAL A 311 -17.49 5.06 -5.37
CA VAL A 311 -17.82 4.84 -3.97
C VAL A 311 -18.46 3.45 -3.84
N PRO A 312 -17.74 2.44 -3.31
CA PRO A 312 -18.32 1.14 -3.01
C PRO A 312 -19.46 1.26 -1.98
N SER A 313 -20.50 0.43 -2.10
CA SER A 313 -21.65 0.50 -1.18
C SER A 313 -21.24 0.27 0.28
N MET A 314 -20.26 -0.59 0.49
CA MET A 314 -19.73 -1.01 1.80
C MET A 314 -19.21 0.14 2.67
N VAL A 315 -18.75 1.25 2.07
CA VAL A 315 -18.17 2.37 2.83
C VAL A 315 -19.20 3.45 3.19
N ILE A 316 -20.31 3.53 2.44
CA ILE A 316 -21.36 4.55 2.59
C ILE A 316 -21.88 4.71 4.03
N PRO A 317 -22.11 3.64 4.82
CA PRO A 317 -22.66 3.76 6.18
C PRO A 317 -21.85 4.66 7.13
N HIS A 318 -20.57 4.87 6.83
CA HIS A 318 -19.66 5.59 7.70
C HIS A 318 -19.05 6.85 7.10
N MET A 319 -19.25 7.11 5.80
CA MET A 319 -18.67 8.28 5.12
C MET A 319 -19.08 9.62 5.74
N TRP A 320 -20.20 9.69 6.50
CA TRP A 320 -20.59 10.91 7.20
C TRP A 320 -19.54 11.42 8.20
N LEU A 321 -18.70 10.52 8.75
CA LEU A 321 -17.61 10.88 9.66
C LEU A 321 -16.57 11.80 9.01
N LEU A 322 -16.41 11.75 7.69
CA LEU A 322 -15.46 12.61 6.95
C LEU A 322 -15.78 14.11 7.06
N ALA A 323 -17.02 14.45 7.43
CA ALA A 323 -17.49 15.81 7.67
C ALA A 323 -17.40 16.24 9.15
N ASP A 324 -17.04 15.32 10.05
CA ASP A 324 -16.97 15.56 11.49
C ASP A 324 -15.77 16.43 11.86
N HIS A 325 -15.99 17.40 12.75
CA HIS A 325 -14.94 18.29 13.22
C HIS A 325 -13.76 17.55 13.88
N ASN A 326 -14.03 16.42 14.55
CA ASN A 326 -13.05 15.59 15.24
C ASN A 326 -12.50 14.45 14.36
N TYR A 327 -12.58 14.56 13.04
CA TYR A 327 -12.10 13.51 12.13
C TYR A 327 -10.62 13.16 12.32
N ASN A 328 -9.80 14.06 12.87
CA ASN A 328 -8.40 13.76 13.17
C ASN A 328 -8.21 12.58 14.15
N VAL A 329 -9.13 12.42 15.12
CA VAL A 329 -9.14 11.31 16.09
C VAL A 329 -10.23 10.27 15.80
N LEU A 330 -11.18 10.58 14.92
CA LEU A 330 -12.23 9.67 14.44
C LEU A 330 -11.91 9.06 13.07
N HIS A 331 -10.68 9.26 12.58
CA HIS A 331 -10.22 8.72 11.31
C HIS A 331 -10.44 7.22 11.26
N ARG A 332 -10.80 6.76 10.07
CA ARG A 332 -10.95 5.35 9.77
C ARG A 332 -10.53 5.09 8.35
N TYR A 333 -10.19 3.84 8.11
CA TYR A 333 -9.96 3.35 6.77
C TYR A 333 -11.28 3.19 6.02
N TYR A 334 -11.23 3.36 4.70
CA TYR A 334 -12.33 3.11 3.77
C TYR A 334 -11.84 2.27 2.58
N VAL A 335 -11.40 2.89 1.48
CA VAL A 335 -10.91 2.15 0.31
C VAL A 335 -9.38 2.05 0.39
N ASN A 336 -8.89 1.21 1.31
CA ASN A 336 -7.45 1.02 1.52
C ASN A 336 -6.84 -0.13 0.70
N GLY A 337 -7.66 -1.05 0.18
CA GLY A 337 -7.16 -2.18 -0.60
C GLY A 337 -6.45 -1.74 -1.87
N ALA A 338 -5.35 -2.41 -2.22
CA ALA A 338 -4.72 -2.22 -3.51
C ALA A 338 -5.60 -2.86 -4.60
N PRO A 339 -6.04 -2.10 -5.62
CA PRO A 339 -6.78 -2.68 -6.74
C PRO A 339 -5.85 -3.51 -7.64
N THR A 340 -6.41 -4.52 -8.28
CA THR A 340 -5.75 -5.32 -9.32
C THR A 340 -6.51 -5.17 -10.64
N VAL A 341 -5.81 -5.21 -11.77
CA VAL A 341 -6.44 -5.11 -13.10
C VAL A 341 -5.92 -6.24 -13.99
N TRP A 342 -6.84 -6.99 -14.58
CA TRP A 342 -6.53 -8.13 -15.44
C TRP A 342 -7.38 -8.15 -16.69
N ASP A 343 -6.77 -8.60 -17.79
CA ASP A 343 -7.48 -8.90 -19.03
C ASP A 343 -8.03 -10.32 -18.96
N ILE A 344 -9.34 -10.48 -19.14
CA ILE A 344 -10.05 -11.77 -19.07
C ILE A 344 -10.90 -11.97 -20.32
N CYS A 345 -11.14 -13.23 -20.68
CA CYS A 345 -12.14 -13.58 -21.67
C CYS A 345 -13.47 -13.89 -20.97
N THR A 346 -14.54 -13.21 -21.39
CA THR A 346 -15.86 -13.25 -20.72
C THR A 346 -16.88 -14.09 -21.47
N SER A 347 -16.69 -14.31 -22.77
CA SER A 347 -17.56 -15.18 -23.58
C SER A 347 -16.86 -15.65 -24.85
N ASN A 348 -17.30 -16.79 -25.38
CA ASN A 348 -16.78 -17.41 -26.62
C ASN A 348 -15.27 -17.65 -26.62
N CYS A 349 -14.69 -17.98 -25.46
CA CYS A 349 -13.25 -18.05 -25.23
C CYS A 349 -12.52 -19.17 -25.97
N THR A 350 -13.25 -20.03 -26.68
CA THR A 350 -12.70 -21.09 -27.53
C THR A 350 -12.66 -20.71 -29.02
N ASN A 351 -13.23 -19.57 -29.41
CA ASN A 351 -13.31 -19.12 -30.81
C ASN A 351 -12.71 -17.71 -30.97
N ALA A 352 -11.56 -17.62 -31.63
CA ALA A 352 -10.83 -16.36 -31.76
C ALA A 352 -11.62 -15.25 -32.49
N ALA A 353 -12.55 -15.59 -33.37
CA ALA A 353 -13.34 -14.61 -34.11
C ALA A 353 -14.54 -14.06 -33.32
N ALA A 354 -14.93 -14.73 -32.23
CA ALA A 354 -16.11 -14.38 -31.42
C ALA A 354 -15.77 -14.09 -29.95
N ALA A 355 -14.54 -14.38 -29.51
CA ALA A 355 -14.09 -14.19 -28.14
C ALA A 355 -14.22 -12.73 -27.71
N VAL A 356 -14.80 -12.52 -26.53
CA VAL A 356 -14.97 -11.19 -25.94
C VAL A 356 -13.98 -11.03 -24.79
N TRP A 357 -13.05 -10.10 -24.97
CA TRP A 357 -12.04 -9.76 -23.97
C TRP A 357 -12.34 -8.44 -23.30
N LYS A 358 -12.05 -8.37 -22.01
CA LYS A 358 -12.34 -7.23 -21.13
C LYS A 358 -11.20 -7.04 -20.13
N SER A 359 -10.99 -5.80 -19.71
CA SER A 359 -10.10 -5.48 -18.59
C SER A 359 -10.94 -5.21 -17.35
N VAL A 360 -10.74 -6.03 -16.33
CA VAL A 360 -11.51 -5.99 -15.09
C VAL A 360 -10.63 -5.50 -13.97
N LEU A 361 -11.10 -4.46 -13.28
CA LEU A 361 -10.52 -3.98 -12.03
C LEU A 361 -11.24 -4.66 -10.88
N ILE A 362 -10.50 -5.20 -9.91
CA ILE A 362 -11.05 -5.80 -8.69
C ILE A 362 -10.33 -5.20 -7.50
N GLY A 363 -11.06 -4.75 -6.49
CA GLY A 363 -10.50 -4.13 -5.29
C GLY A 363 -11.14 -4.67 -4.01
N GLY A 364 -10.33 -4.69 -2.95
CA GLY A 364 -10.78 -4.85 -1.57
C GLY A 364 -10.76 -3.51 -0.82
N LEU A 365 -10.99 -3.56 0.49
CA LEU A 365 -11.06 -2.40 1.38
C LEU A 365 -10.00 -2.44 2.49
N ASN A 366 -9.21 -3.53 2.61
CA ASN A 366 -8.34 -3.80 3.76
C ASN A 366 -9.12 -3.55 5.08
N GLY A 367 -8.58 -2.70 5.97
CA GLY A 367 -9.20 -2.35 7.24
C GLY A 367 -10.43 -1.43 7.13
N GLY A 368 -10.80 -0.99 5.93
CA GLY A 368 -11.93 -0.07 5.75
C GLY A 368 -13.29 -0.73 5.53
N GLY A 369 -13.33 -2.05 5.30
CA GLY A 369 -14.61 -2.76 5.20
C GLY A 369 -14.47 -4.24 4.84
N ARG A 370 -15.60 -4.94 4.92
CA ARG A 370 -15.73 -6.37 4.61
C ARG A 370 -16.34 -6.54 3.22
N GLY A 371 -15.55 -7.04 2.29
CA GLY A 371 -16.01 -7.30 0.91
C GLY A 371 -15.05 -6.83 -0.18
N TYR A 372 -15.45 -7.11 -1.42
CA TYR A 372 -14.72 -6.79 -2.64
C TYR A 372 -15.67 -6.18 -3.67
N TYR A 373 -15.14 -5.48 -4.65
CA TYR A 373 -15.90 -4.94 -5.78
C TYR A 373 -15.14 -5.13 -7.09
N ALA A 374 -15.87 -5.16 -8.21
CA ALA A 374 -15.27 -5.24 -9.54
C ALA A 374 -15.93 -4.30 -10.56
N LEU A 375 -15.11 -3.75 -11.44
CA LEU A 375 -15.48 -2.81 -12.50
C LEU A 375 -14.92 -3.26 -13.85
N ASP A 376 -15.69 -3.13 -14.94
CA ASP A 376 -15.16 -3.15 -16.31
C ASP A 376 -14.46 -1.81 -16.57
N VAL A 377 -13.14 -1.85 -16.72
CA VAL A 377 -12.29 -0.70 -17.03
C VAL A 377 -11.64 -0.82 -18.42
N THR A 378 -12.20 -1.66 -19.29
CA THR A 378 -11.74 -1.80 -20.68
C THR A 378 -11.66 -0.45 -21.38
N ASN A 379 -12.67 0.40 -21.17
CA ASN A 379 -12.63 1.82 -21.51
C ASN A 379 -12.38 2.65 -20.24
N PRO A 380 -11.19 3.25 -20.06
CA PRO A 380 -10.85 3.99 -18.85
C PRO A 380 -11.67 5.28 -18.65
N ALA A 381 -12.39 5.76 -19.67
CA ALA A 381 -13.25 6.94 -19.57
C ALA A 381 -14.71 6.62 -19.17
N SER A 382 -15.13 5.36 -19.27
CA SER A 382 -16.53 4.95 -19.03
C SER A 382 -16.56 3.58 -18.36
N PRO A 383 -16.31 3.52 -17.04
CA PRO A 383 -16.34 2.25 -16.32
C PRO A 383 -17.77 1.71 -16.24
N ALA A 384 -17.91 0.41 -15.94
CA ALA A 384 -19.18 -0.20 -15.58
C ALA A 384 -19.03 -1.07 -14.32
N LEU A 385 -20.06 -1.10 -13.47
CA LEU A 385 -20.10 -2.01 -12.33
C LEU A 385 -20.31 -3.44 -12.83
N LEU A 386 -19.50 -4.37 -12.33
CA LEU A 386 -19.71 -5.79 -12.56
C LEU A 386 -20.43 -6.41 -11.37
N TRP A 387 -19.85 -6.28 -10.19
CA TRP A 387 -20.39 -6.87 -8.96
C TRP A 387 -19.74 -6.23 -7.72
N GLU A 388 -20.44 -6.33 -6.60
CA GLU A 388 -19.89 -6.19 -5.25
C GLU A 388 -20.14 -7.53 -4.54
N PHE A 389 -19.14 -8.05 -3.82
CA PHE A 389 -19.24 -9.27 -3.03
C PHE A 389 -19.04 -8.91 -1.56
N THR A 390 -20.11 -8.94 -0.80
CA THR A 390 -20.23 -8.34 0.54
C THR A 390 -20.69 -9.37 1.57
N THR A 391 -20.86 -8.92 2.81
CA THR A 391 -21.48 -9.75 3.86
C THR A 391 -22.95 -10.09 3.56
N GLU A 392 -23.63 -9.36 2.67
CA GLU A 392 -24.99 -9.72 2.23
C GLU A 392 -25.00 -10.97 1.33
N ASP A 393 -23.91 -11.20 0.59
CA ASP A 393 -23.72 -12.38 -0.26
C ASP A 393 -23.25 -13.58 0.57
N ASP A 394 -22.29 -13.37 1.47
CA ASP A 394 -21.77 -14.39 2.37
C ASP A 394 -21.20 -13.78 3.67
N ASN A 395 -21.78 -14.15 4.82
CA ASN A 395 -21.36 -13.63 6.13
C ASN A 395 -19.95 -14.08 6.56
N ASP A 396 -19.37 -15.11 5.92
CA ASP A 396 -18.04 -15.61 6.25
C ASP A 396 -16.91 -14.75 5.65
N ILE A 397 -17.24 -13.64 4.97
CA ILE A 397 -16.25 -12.64 4.53
C ILE A 397 -15.93 -11.63 5.63
N GLY A 398 -14.65 -11.33 5.80
CA GLY A 398 -14.09 -10.39 6.75
C GLY A 398 -13.42 -9.20 6.06
N TYR A 399 -12.55 -8.49 6.78
CA TYR A 399 -11.75 -7.39 6.26
C TYR A 399 -10.84 -7.90 5.13
N SER A 400 -10.96 -7.29 3.95
CA SER A 400 -10.36 -7.76 2.70
C SER A 400 -8.91 -7.30 2.54
N PHE A 401 -8.05 -7.70 3.48
CA PHE A 401 -6.59 -7.54 3.40
C PHE A 401 -5.92 -8.49 2.39
N GLY A 402 -6.67 -9.49 1.91
CA GLY A 402 -6.28 -10.36 0.81
C GLY A 402 -6.44 -9.65 -0.53
N GLU A 403 -5.36 -9.52 -1.28
CA GLU A 403 -5.43 -8.98 -2.64
C GLU A 403 -6.16 -9.98 -3.56
N PRO A 404 -7.12 -9.53 -4.39
CA PRO A 404 -7.75 -10.41 -5.38
C PRO A 404 -6.74 -10.99 -6.36
N VAL A 405 -6.82 -12.28 -6.65
CA VAL A 405 -5.94 -12.94 -7.64
C VAL A 405 -6.77 -13.48 -8.80
N VAL A 406 -6.61 -12.90 -9.99
CA VAL A 406 -7.31 -13.33 -11.20
C VAL A 406 -6.50 -14.41 -11.92
N THR A 407 -7.17 -15.49 -12.28
CA THR A 407 -6.56 -16.65 -12.94
C THR A 407 -7.61 -17.38 -13.78
N LYS A 408 -7.22 -18.49 -14.41
CA LYS A 408 -8.07 -19.29 -15.29
C LYS A 408 -8.10 -20.73 -14.79
N LEU A 409 -9.29 -21.34 -14.75
CA LEU A 409 -9.44 -22.76 -14.46
C LEU A 409 -8.99 -23.62 -15.65
N ALA A 410 -8.80 -24.92 -15.42
CA ALA A 410 -8.39 -25.90 -16.42
C ALA A 410 -9.40 -26.04 -17.57
N ASP A 411 -10.68 -25.71 -17.34
CA ASP A 411 -11.73 -25.69 -18.36
C ASP A 411 -11.75 -24.38 -19.18
N GLY A 412 -10.90 -23.41 -18.85
CA GLY A 412 -10.79 -22.12 -19.53
C GLY A 412 -11.63 -20.99 -18.92
N GLN A 413 -12.41 -21.23 -17.86
CA GLN A 413 -13.16 -20.17 -17.19
C GLN A 413 -12.22 -19.21 -16.46
N TRP A 414 -12.40 -17.90 -16.67
CA TRP A 414 -11.69 -16.87 -15.92
C TRP A 414 -12.35 -16.61 -14.57
N VAL A 415 -11.57 -16.70 -13.50
CA VAL A 415 -12.03 -16.61 -12.13
C VAL A 415 -11.18 -15.64 -11.33
N VAL A 416 -11.73 -15.13 -10.23
CA VAL A 416 -11.01 -14.42 -9.19
C VAL A 416 -11.00 -15.26 -7.92
N ALA A 417 -9.82 -15.47 -7.36
CA ALA A 417 -9.62 -16.06 -6.05
C ALA A 417 -9.58 -14.94 -5.00
N LEU A 418 -10.47 -15.05 -4.01
CA LEU A 418 -10.61 -14.13 -2.88
C LEU A 418 -10.53 -14.92 -1.57
N THR A 419 -10.20 -14.28 -0.46
CA THR A 419 -10.16 -14.94 0.84
C THR A 419 -11.19 -14.38 1.82
N SER A 420 -11.51 -15.14 2.86
CA SER A 420 -12.31 -14.62 4.00
C SER A 420 -11.64 -13.43 4.68
N GLY A 421 -10.32 -13.30 4.64
CA GLY A 421 -9.64 -12.16 5.25
C GLY A 421 -9.66 -12.23 6.78
N TYR A 422 -9.65 -11.08 7.44
CA TYR A 422 -9.55 -11.00 8.91
C TYR A 422 -10.90 -10.66 9.57
N ASN A 423 -11.08 -11.09 10.81
CA ASN A 423 -12.27 -10.80 11.64
C ASN A 423 -13.62 -11.17 10.98
N ASN A 424 -13.68 -12.30 10.29
CA ASN A 424 -14.94 -12.89 9.81
C ASN A 424 -15.68 -13.67 10.92
N THR A 425 -15.98 -12.99 12.03
CA THR A 425 -16.40 -13.62 13.29
C THR A 425 -17.92 -13.78 13.46
N GLU A 426 -18.66 -13.70 12.36
CA GLU A 426 -20.13 -13.79 12.36
C GLU A 426 -20.59 -15.08 11.67
N GLY A 427 -21.82 -15.52 11.94
CA GLY A 427 -22.39 -16.71 11.30
C GLY A 427 -21.98 -18.05 11.96
N SER A 428 -22.32 -19.16 11.31
CA SER A 428 -22.08 -20.51 11.82
C SER A 428 -20.63 -20.97 11.70
N ASN A 429 -19.87 -20.40 10.76
CA ASN A 429 -18.46 -20.73 10.52
C ASN A 429 -17.53 -19.60 11.02
N ALA A 430 -17.97 -18.89 12.05
CA ALA A 430 -17.30 -17.70 12.56
C ALA A 430 -15.82 -17.95 12.84
N GLY A 431 -14.97 -17.15 12.18
CA GLY A 431 -13.51 -17.18 12.30
C GLY A 431 -12.80 -18.28 11.49
N GLU A 432 -13.52 -19.11 10.72
CA GLU A 432 -12.91 -20.09 9.83
C GLU A 432 -12.26 -19.42 8.59
N GLY A 433 -11.21 -20.05 8.05
CA GLY A 433 -10.53 -19.54 6.86
C GLY A 433 -11.20 -20.05 5.59
N PHE A 434 -11.45 -19.18 4.61
CA PHE A 434 -12.05 -19.57 3.33
C PHE A 434 -11.30 -19.02 2.13
N LEU A 435 -11.20 -19.84 1.09
CA LEU A 435 -10.86 -19.43 -0.27
C LEU A 435 -12.14 -19.45 -1.11
N TYR A 436 -12.51 -18.30 -1.65
CA TYR A 436 -13.60 -18.13 -2.60
C TYR A 436 -13.05 -18.09 -4.02
N VAL A 437 -13.71 -18.79 -4.93
CA VAL A 437 -13.44 -18.76 -6.36
C VAL A 437 -14.70 -18.23 -7.02
N LEU A 438 -14.66 -17.00 -7.49
CA LEU A 438 -15.78 -16.36 -8.17
C LEU A 438 -15.51 -16.29 -9.66
N ASP A 439 -16.56 -16.36 -10.47
CA ASP A 439 -16.47 -15.97 -11.87
C ASP A 439 -16.05 -14.51 -11.96
N ALA A 440 -14.94 -14.22 -12.67
CA ALA A 440 -14.33 -12.89 -12.64
C ALA A 440 -15.23 -11.81 -13.26
N TRP A 441 -16.15 -12.19 -14.15
CA TRP A 441 -17.04 -11.25 -14.84
C TRP A 441 -18.34 -11.01 -14.09
N THR A 442 -18.95 -12.07 -13.55
CA THR A 442 -20.30 -12.02 -12.96
C THR A 442 -20.30 -11.97 -11.43
N GLY A 443 -19.19 -12.32 -10.78
CA GLY A 443 -19.10 -12.39 -9.32
C GLY A 443 -19.79 -13.62 -8.73
N ALA A 444 -20.34 -14.51 -9.58
CA ALA A 444 -20.99 -15.73 -9.11
C ALA A 444 -19.97 -16.66 -8.43
N VAL A 445 -20.31 -17.14 -7.23
CA VAL A 445 -19.46 -18.09 -6.50
C VAL A 445 -19.43 -19.42 -7.25
N VAL A 446 -18.26 -19.76 -7.80
CA VAL A 446 -17.99 -21.06 -8.43
C VAL A 446 -17.63 -22.09 -7.35
N ARG A 447 -16.80 -21.68 -6.38
CA ARG A 447 -16.38 -22.52 -5.24
C ARG A 447 -16.17 -21.69 -3.98
N LYS A 448 -16.41 -22.32 -2.84
CA LYS A 448 -16.01 -21.86 -1.50
C LYS A 448 -15.32 -23.05 -0.83
N ILE A 449 -14.06 -22.88 -0.45
CA ILE A 449 -13.21 -23.95 0.10
C ILE A 449 -12.81 -23.53 1.52
N GLY A 450 -13.31 -24.23 2.53
CA GLY A 450 -13.03 -23.98 3.94
C GLY A 450 -11.78 -24.69 4.42
N THR A 451 -10.99 -24.02 5.25
CA THR A 451 -9.84 -24.64 5.94
C THR A 451 -10.25 -25.46 7.17
N GLY A 452 -11.51 -25.33 7.62
CA GLY A 452 -12.03 -25.92 8.86
C GLY A 452 -11.26 -25.49 10.11
N THR A 453 -10.51 -24.37 10.02
CA THR A 453 -9.60 -23.89 11.06
C THR A 453 -9.95 -22.47 11.44
N GLY A 454 -10.05 -22.23 12.74
CA GLY A 454 -10.38 -20.93 13.33
C GLY A 454 -11.68 -20.99 14.15
N SER A 455 -11.92 -19.94 14.93
CA SER A 455 -13.17 -19.77 15.69
C SER A 455 -13.45 -18.29 15.91
N ALA A 456 -14.65 -17.95 16.38
CA ALA A 456 -15.01 -16.55 16.67
C ALA A 456 -14.04 -15.87 17.65
N SER A 457 -13.50 -16.60 18.64
CA SER A 457 -12.55 -16.08 19.63
C SER A 457 -11.11 -16.10 19.15
N THR A 458 -10.80 -16.96 18.19
CA THR A 458 -9.45 -17.14 17.66
C THR A 458 -9.54 -17.37 16.15
N PRO A 459 -9.87 -16.33 15.37
CA PRO A 459 -10.05 -16.47 13.93
C PRO A 459 -8.76 -16.91 13.27
N SER A 460 -8.83 -17.78 12.25
CA SER A 460 -7.64 -18.18 11.51
C SER A 460 -7.06 -17.03 10.71
N GLY A 461 -7.90 -16.21 10.08
CA GLY A 461 -7.45 -15.05 9.33
C GLY A 461 -6.69 -15.41 8.06
N LEU A 462 -7.25 -16.28 7.21
CA LEU A 462 -6.71 -16.53 5.88
C LEU A 462 -6.92 -15.28 5.01
N ALA A 463 -5.85 -14.55 4.69
CA ALA A 463 -5.94 -13.29 3.96
C ALA A 463 -5.15 -13.29 2.65
N ARG A 464 -3.82 -13.42 2.69
CA ARG A 464 -3.00 -13.25 1.48
C ARG A 464 -2.65 -14.59 0.85
N ILE A 465 -2.94 -14.71 -0.45
CA ILE A 465 -2.70 -15.91 -1.25
C ILE A 465 -1.80 -15.62 -2.45
N ALA A 466 -1.13 -16.66 -2.94
CA ALA A 466 -0.38 -16.66 -4.18
C ALA A 466 -0.80 -17.85 -5.04
N VAL A 467 -1.15 -17.59 -6.30
CA VAL A 467 -1.54 -18.62 -7.27
C VAL A 467 -0.32 -18.96 -8.13
N TRP A 468 0.04 -20.24 -8.19
CA TRP A 468 0.99 -20.74 -9.18
C TRP A 468 0.26 -20.89 -10.51
N ALA A 469 0.68 -20.17 -11.53
CA ALA A 469 0.48 -20.59 -12.90
C ALA A 469 1.82 -21.13 -13.41
N ASP A 470 1.79 -22.11 -14.31
CA ASP A 470 2.98 -22.36 -15.13
C ASP A 470 3.18 -21.11 -15.98
N ASP A 471 2.73 -21.00 -17.21
CA ASP A 471 3.05 -19.80 -17.98
C ASP A 471 2.09 -18.62 -17.77
N GLN A 472 2.19 -17.84 -16.68
CA GLN A 472 1.29 -16.71 -16.47
C GLN A 472 1.27 -15.70 -17.64
N ASN A 473 2.35 -15.53 -18.40
CA ASN A 473 2.38 -14.58 -19.52
C ASN A 473 1.55 -15.05 -20.71
N ARG A 474 1.62 -16.36 -21.01
CA ARG A 474 1.03 -16.95 -22.21
C ARG A 474 -0.23 -17.76 -21.94
N ASN A 475 -0.41 -18.22 -20.72
CA ASN A 475 -1.51 -19.05 -20.25
C ASN A 475 -1.63 -19.00 -18.70
N ASN A 476 -2.45 -18.08 -18.19
CA ASN A 476 -2.70 -17.91 -16.76
C ASN A 476 -3.62 -19.00 -16.15
N THR A 477 -3.44 -20.26 -16.53
CA THR A 477 -4.17 -21.39 -15.92
C THR A 477 -3.58 -21.69 -14.54
N ALA A 478 -4.44 -21.72 -13.53
CA ALA A 478 -4.07 -22.02 -12.15
C ALA A 478 -3.61 -23.47 -11.99
N GLY A 479 -2.44 -23.62 -11.38
CA GLY A 479 -2.02 -24.82 -10.66
C GLY A 479 -2.50 -24.75 -9.21
N TYR A 480 -1.57 -24.76 -8.25
CA TYR A 480 -1.90 -24.65 -6.82
C TYR A 480 -1.88 -23.21 -6.31
N VAL A 481 -2.67 -22.96 -5.28
CA VAL A 481 -2.71 -21.70 -4.54
C VAL A 481 -2.11 -21.94 -3.16
N TYR A 482 -1.30 -21.01 -2.67
CA TYR A 482 -0.71 -21.08 -1.33
C TYR A 482 -1.13 -19.87 -0.52
N GLY A 483 -1.45 -20.06 0.76
CA GLY A 483 -1.80 -18.99 1.68
C GLY A 483 -1.44 -19.34 3.11
N GLY A 484 -1.10 -18.34 3.91
CA GLY A 484 -0.85 -18.49 5.35
C GLY A 484 -2.00 -17.95 6.19
N ASP A 485 -2.09 -18.39 7.44
CA ASP A 485 -3.04 -17.88 8.41
C ASP A 485 -2.36 -17.41 9.71
N LEU A 486 -3.11 -16.71 10.58
CA LEU A 486 -2.65 -16.16 11.85
C LEU A 486 -2.34 -17.23 12.90
N LEU A 487 -2.68 -18.49 12.65
CA LEU A 487 -2.39 -19.63 13.53
C LEU A 487 -1.14 -20.40 13.09
N GLY A 488 -0.40 -19.86 12.11
CA GLY A 488 0.83 -20.45 11.59
C GLY A 488 0.62 -21.63 10.66
N ASN A 489 -0.59 -21.85 10.13
CA ASN A 489 -0.78 -22.86 9.09
C ASN A 489 -0.48 -22.27 7.72
N VAL A 490 0.22 -23.05 6.89
CA VAL A 490 0.35 -22.82 5.45
C VAL A 490 -0.59 -23.79 4.74
N TRP A 491 -1.42 -23.27 3.87
CA TRP A 491 -2.42 -24.01 3.10
C TRP A 491 -2.03 -24.07 1.64
N ARG A 492 -2.33 -25.21 1.01
CA ARG A 492 -2.26 -25.42 -0.44
C ARG A 492 -3.65 -25.79 -0.95
N PHE A 493 -4.17 -25.02 -1.89
CA PHE A 493 -5.47 -25.24 -2.52
C PHE A 493 -5.30 -25.61 -3.98
N ASP A 494 -6.27 -26.35 -4.51
CA ASP A 494 -6.47 -26.56 -5.94
C ASP A 494 -7.80 -25.94 -6.37
N LEU A 495 -7.75 -24.98 -7.30
CA LEU A 495 -8.95 -24.28 -7.78
C LEU A 495 -9.80 -25.14 -8.72
N ASN A 496 -9.21 -26.19 -9.30
CA ASN A 496 -9.88 -27.04 -10.28
C ASN A 496 -10.72 -28.13 -9.60
N THR A 497 -10.51 -28.37 -8.31
CA THR A 497 -11.23 -29.36 -7.50
C THR A 497 -12.03 -28.68 -6.39
N GLY A 498 -13.08 -29.35 -5.91
CA GLY A 498 -13.91 -28.83 -4.81
C GLY A 498 -13.23 -29.04 -3.46
N GLU A 499 -13.91 -28.67 -2.39
CA GLU A 499 -13.47 -29.05 -1.04
C GLU A 499 -13.54 -30.58 -0.89
N GLU A 500 -12.44 -31.17 -0.42
CA GLU A 500 -12.33 -32.59 -0.11
C GLU A 500 -11.44 -32.72 1.13
N THR A 501 -12.00 -33.25 2.23
CA THR A 501 -11.32 -33.30 3.53
C THR A 501 -9.95 -33.99 3.44
N GLY A 502 -8.91 -33.28 3.88
CA GLY A 502 -7.52 -33.78 3.87
C GLY A 502 -6.84 -33.74 2.49
N VAL A 503 -7.54 -33.31 1.45
CA VAL A 503 -7.04 -33.21 0.07
C VAL A 503 -7.04 -31.77 -0.41
N ASN A 504 -8.17 -31.07 -0.31
CA ASN A 504 -8.34 -29.68 -0.70
C ASN A 504 -9.26 -28.96 0.30
N PRO A 505 -8.75 -28.00 1.10
CA PRO A 505 -7.36 -27.56 1.11
C PRO A 505 -6.45 -28.57 1.81
N PHE A 506 -5.23 -28.69 1.32
CA PHE A 506 -4.17 -29.42 1.99
C PHE A 506 -3.44 -28.52 2.98
N LYS A 507 -3.33 -28.94 4.24
CA LYS A 507 -2.47 -28.26 5.22
C LYS A 507 -1.01 -28.56 4.90
N PHE A 508 -0.35 -27.65 4.21
CA PHE A 508 1.01 -27.80 3.68
C PHE A 508 2.08 -27.81 4.78
N ALA A 509 1.99 -26.88 5.73
CA ALA A 509 2.91 -26.78 6.86
C ALA A 509 2.28 -26.16 8.11
N ARG A 510 2.89 -26.37 9.28
CA ARG A 510 2.62 -25.64 10.53
C ARG A 510 3.90 -25.01 11.05
N LEU A 511 3.92 -23.69 11.20
CA LEU A 511 5.10 -22.91 11.54
C LEU A 511 5.07 -22.51 13.02
N TYR A 512 6.19 -22.72 13.70
CA TYR A 512 6.36 -22.46 15.13
C TYR A 512 7.68 -21.74 15.35
N SER A 513 7.81 -20.96 16.43
CA SER A 513 9.09 -20.31 16.79
C SER A 513 10.01 -21.22 17.61
N ASP A 514 9.51 -22.38 18.05
CA ASP A 514 10.19 -23.32 18.94
C ASP A 514 10.17 -24.76 18.39
N GLU A 515 11.11 -25.60 18.82
CA GLU A 515 11.20 -27.00 18.39
C GLU A 515 10.06 -27.89 18.96
N ALA A 516 9.48 -27.50 20.11
CA ALA A 516 8.41 -28.25 20.76
C ALA A 516 7.04 -28.03 20.09
N GLY A 517 6.91 -27.00 19.25
CA GLY A 517 5.69 -26.70 18.50
C GLY A 517 4.59 -26.10 19.37
N THR A 518 4.96 -25.30 20.38
CA THR A 518 3.99 -24.66 21.29
C THR A 518 3.71 -23.20 20.95
N GLU A 519 4.60 -22.55 20.20
CA GLU A 519 4.53 -21.12 19.88
C GLU A 519 4.29 -20.92 18.37
N PRO A 520 3.03 -20.98 17.89
CA PRO A 520 2.72 -20.81 16.47
C PRO A 520 3.12 -19.42 15.98
N GLN A 521 3.61 -19.34 14.75
CA GLN A 521 4.05 -18.08 14.14
C GLN A 521 3.01 -17.58 13.14
N PRO A 522 2.38 -16.41 13.36
CA PRO A 522 1.34 -15.89 12.46
C PRO A 522 1.90 -15.54 11.08
N ILE A 523 1.08 -15.67 10.03
CA ILE A 523 1.46 -15.31 8.65
C ILE A 523 0.51 -14.24 8.13
N THR A 524 1.03 -13.05 7.86
CA THR A 524 0.25 -11.92 7.32
C THR A 524 0.66 -11.49 5.92
N THR A 525 1.80 -11.98 5.42
CA THR A 525 2.30 -11.63 4.10
C THR A 525 1.90 -12.64 3.04
N ARG A 526 1.83 -12.20 1.78
CA ARG A 526 1.60 -13.09 0.64
C ARG A 526 2.82 -14.00 0.48
N PRO A 527 2.65 -15.34 0.38
CA PRO A 527 3.75 -16.22 0.04
C PRO A 527 4.39 -15.84 -1.31
N THR A 528 5.71 -15.84 -1.39
CA THR A 528 6.40 -15.68 -2.69
C THR A 528 6.65 -17.06 -3.28
N LEU A 529 6.37 -17.24 -4.56
CA LEU A 529 6.53 -18.53 -5.23
C LEU A 529 7.75 -18.50 -6.14
N GLY A 530 8.51 -19.58 -6.16
CA GLY A 530 9.62 -19.79 -7.07
C GLY A 530 9.69 -21.24 -7.53
N LYS A 531 10.66 -21.53 -8.40
CA LYS A 531 10.95 -22.90 -8.84
C LYS A 531 12.45 -23.13 -8.91
N ALA A 532 12.89 -24.25 -8.38
CA ALA A 532 14.26 -24.74 -8.52
C ALA A 532 14.23 -26.24 -8.79
N ASN A 533 15.09 -26.70 -9.70
CA ASN A 533 15.22 -28.12 -10.05
C ASN A 533 13.87 -28.79 -10.40
N GLY A 534 12.99 -28.06 -11.10
CA GLY A 534 11.67 -28.57 -11.50
C GLY A 534 10.59 -28.55 -10.41
N LYS A 535 10.92 -28.20 -9.16
CA LYS A 535 9.99 -28.20 -8.03
C LYS A 535 9.66 -26.77 -7.57
N ARG A 536 8.41 -26.55 -7.16
CA ARG A 536 7.96 -25.26 -6.60
C ARG A 536 8.60 -25.06 -5.23
N ILE A 537 8.95 -23.83 -4.92
CA ILE A 537 9.39 -23.41 -3.59
C ILE A 537 8.44 -22.31 -3.13
N VAL A 538 7.92 -22.48 -1.92
CA VAL A 538 7.04 -21.53 -1.25
C VAL A 538 7.89 -20.78 -0.22
N PHE A 539 8.07 -19.48 -0.42
CA PHE A 539 8.74 -18.60 0.50
C PHE A 539 7.72 -17.92 1.42
N ILE A 540 7.88 -18.11 2.72
CA ILE A 540 7.00 -17.57 3.75
C ILE A 540 7.87 -16.80 4.75
N GLY A 541 7.50 -15.56 5.07
CA GLY A 541 7.98 -14.94 6.31
C GLY A 541 6.85 -14.74 7.29
N THR A 542 7.15 -15.04 8.54
CA THR A 542 6.18 -14.94 9.62
C THR A 542 6.22 -13.57 10.28
N GLY A 543 5.12 -13.25 10.95
CA GLY A 543 4.91 -11.93 11.52
C GLY A 543 3.48 -11.47 11.45
N LYS A 544 3.06 -10.73 12.47
CA LYS A 544 1.80 -10.00 12.50
C LYS A 544 2.04 -8.53 12.85
N TYR A 545 1.43 -7.63 12.09
CA TYR A 545 1.47 -6.19 12.31
C TYR A 545 0.13 -5.56 11.92
N LEU A 546 -0.92 -5.91 12.67
CA LEU A 546 -2.32 -5.59 12.42
C LEU A 546 -2.98 -4.87 13.60
N GLU A 547 -2.48 -5.05 14.83
CA GLU A 547 -3.06 -4.49 16.05
C GLU A 547 -2.01 -3.90 17.00
N VAL A 548 -2.48 -3.11 17.97
CA VAL A 548 -1.60 -2.40 18.92
C VAL A 548 -0.73 -3.37 19.74
N ALA A 549 -1.26 -4.54 20.08
CA ALA A 549 -0.51 -5.55 20.84
C ALA A 549 0.73 -6.07 20.09
N ASP A 550 0.71 -6.03 18.76
CA ASP A 550 1.83 -6.48 17.93
C ASP A 550 3.06 -5.59 18.09
N LEU A 551 2.90 -4.33 18.52
CA LEU A 551 4.01 -3.38 18.74
C LEU A 551 4.93 -3.79 19.89
N SER A 552 4.47 -4.66 20.77
CA SER A 552 5.19 -5.13 21.97
C SER A 552 5.42 -6.63 22.00
N ASP A 553 4.92 -7.36 21.01
CA ASP A 553 5.17 -8.80 20.86
C ASP A 553 6.64 -9.03 20.46
N ASP A 554 7.38 -9.80 21.25
CA ASP A 554 8.80 -10.09 21.05
C ASP A 554 9.08 -11.49 20.50
N GLN A 555 8.04 -12.25 20.11
CA GLN A 555 8.19 -13.58 19.52
C GLN A 555 9.15 -13.55 18.33
N VAL A 556 10.12 -14.48 18.34
CA VAL A 556 11.03 -14.68 17.21
C VAL A 556 10.24 -15.10 15.98
N GLN A 557 10.39 -14.34 14.89
CA GLN A 557 9.82 -14.65 13.57
C GLN A 557 10.88 -15.18 12.61
N THR A 558 10.43 -15.75 11.50
CA THR A 558 11.28 -16.61 10.67
C THR A 558 10.91 -16.53 9.21
N LEU A 559 11.94 -16.59 8.37
CA LEU A 559 11.82 -16.77 6.93
C LEU A 559 12.00 -18.25 6.61
N TYR A 560 11.11 -18.80 5.79
CA TYR A 560 11.14 -20.19 5.35
C TYR A 560 11.17 -20.23 3.82
N GLY A 561 11.98 -21.13 3.26
CA GLY A 561 11.89 -21.56 1.87
C GLY A 561 11.55 -23.05 1.84
N ILE A 562 10.30 -23.40 1.58
CA ILE A 562 9.79 -24.78 1.64
C ILE A 562 9.52 -25.29 0.23
N ARG A 563 10.20 -26.37 -0.16
CA ARG A 563 9.93 -27.06 -1.42
C ARG A 563 8.62 -27.83 -1.34
N ASP A 564 7.79 -27.64 -2.35
CA ASP A 564 6.61 -28.45 -2.59
C ASP A 564 6.96 -29.62 -3.53
N ASP A 565 7.10 -30.79 -2.92
CA ASP A 565 7.41 -32.05 -3.60
C ASP A 565 6.17 -32.86 -4.00
N ASP A 566 4.96 -32.30 -3.83
CA ASP A 566 3.67 -32.99 -3.96
C ASP A 566 3.42 -34.05 -2.89
N GLU A 567 4.05 -33.88 -1.73
CA GLU A 567 3.85 -34.72 -0.56
C GLU A 567 2.42 -34.61 -0.03
N ALA A 568 1.85 -35.74 0.41
CA ALA A 568 0.51 -35.82 0.99
C ALA A 568 0.50 -35.67 2.53
N ALA A 569 1.67 -35.52 3.15
CA ALA A 569 1.81 -35.33 4.60
C ALA A 569 2.17 -33.88 4.93
N THR A 570 1.47 -33.29 5.89
CA THR A 570 1.77 -31.96 6.41
C THR A 570 3.21 -31.89 6.94
N LEU A 571 3.96 -30.86 6.56
CA LEU A 571 5.26 -30.58 7.15
C LEU A 571 5.04 -29.93 8.53
N ASP A 572 5.07 -30.75 9.57
CA ASP A 572 4.86 -30.28 10.93
C ASP A 572 6.17 -29.78 11.56
N ASN A 573 6.16 -28.53 12.01
CA ASN A 573 7.31 -27.83 12.55
C ASN A 573 8.58 -27.97 11.68
N PRO A 574 8.67 -27.23 10.57
CA PRO A 574 9.77 -27.32 9.61
C PRO A 574 11.16 -27.18 10.23
N ARG A 575 11.32 -26.48 11.37
CA ARG A 575 12.61 -26.33 12.07
C ARG A 575 13.28 -27.67 12.39
N ASN A 576 12.49 -28.70 12.66
CA ASN A 576 13.00 -30.03 13.00
C ASN A 576 13.57 -30.80 11.80
N SER A 577 13.47 -30.26 10.58
CA SER A 577 13.86 -30.98 9.35
C SER A 577 14.52 -30.11 8.27
N LEU A 578 14.28 -28.80 8.28
CA LEU A 578 14.88 -27.86 7.32
C LEU A 578 16.28 -27.43 7.75
N VAL A 579 17.07 -26.95 6.77
CA VAL A 579 18.41 -26.45 7.04
C VAL A 579 18.34 -25.02 7.57
N GLN A 580 18.88 -24.78 8.77
CA GLN A 580 18.97 -23.45 9.34
C GLN A 580 20.07 -22.62 8.66
N GLN A 581 19.79 -21.35 8.38
CA GLN A 581 20.80 -20.32 8.23
C GLN A 581 20.70 -19.32 9.39
N VAL A 582 21.81 -18.69 9.71
CA VAL A 582 21.92 -17.73 10.82
C VAL A 582 22.33 -16.38 10.27
N LEU A 583 21.59 -15.33 10.64
CA LEU A 583 21.97 -13.94 10.42
C LEU A 583 22.70 -13.40 11.65
N SER A 584 23.69 -12.55 11.43
CA SER A 584 24.47 -11.91 12.50
C SER A 584 24.74 -10.47 12.15
N GLU A 585 24.44 -9.56 13.08
CA GLU A 585 24.70 -8.13 12.91
C GLU A 585 26.20 -7.82 12.88
N THR A 586 26.53 -6.77 12.13
CA THR A 586 27.87 -6.19 12.05
C THR A 586 27.84 -4.75 12.55
N VAL A 587 29.02 -4.13 12.67
CA VAL A 587 29.17 -2.76 13.19
C VAL A 587 28.60 -1.67 12.28
N ASP A 588 28.36 -1.95 11.00
CA ASP A 588 27.99 -0.96 9.98
C ASP A 588 26.49 -0.95 9.63
N ALA A 589 25.62 -1.33 10.56
CA ALA A 589 24.18 -1.47 10.32
C ALA A 589 23.84 -2.39 9.13
N THR A 590 24.69 -3.40 8.93
CA THR A 590 24.47 -4.52 8.00
C THR A 590 24.51 -5.85 8.74
N ARG A 591 23.96 -6.91 8.12
CA ARG A 591 24.07 -8.28 8.63
C ARG A 591 24.91 -9.14 7.69
N THR A 592 25.54 -10.17 8.23
CA THR A 592 26.09 -11.32 7.48
C THR A 592 25.22 -12.55 7.71
N GLY A 593 25.30 -13.53 6.81
CA GLY A 593 24.58 -14.80 6.89
C GLY A 593 25.51 -15.99 6.73
N THR A 594 25.13 -17.13 7.30
CA THR A 594 25.81 -18.41 7.04
C THR A 594 25.59 -18.89 5.59
N ASN A 595 26.39 -19.87 5.17
CA ASN A 595 26.27 -20.53 3.87
C ASN A 595 26.18 -22.06 4.03
N ASN A 596 25.23 -22.51 4.86
CA ASN A 596 25.02 -23.94 5.06
C ASN A 596 24.42 -24.54 3.78
N PRO A 597 24.95 -25.67 3.26
CA PRO A 597 24.43 -26.28 2.05
C PRO A 597 23.03 -26.85 2.29
N VAL A 598 22.11 -26.67 1.33
CA VAL A 598 20.78 -27.28 1.32
C VAL A 598 20.77 -28.46 0.37
N PRO A 599 20.79 -29.72 0.85
CA PRO A 599 20.84 -30.89 -0.01
C PRO A 599 19.58 -31.02 -0.88
N SER A 600 19.70 -31.66 -2.06
CA SER A 600 18.54 -31.94 -2.93
C SER A 600 17.49 -32.82 -2.28
N GLY A 601 17.82 -33.62 -1.26
CA GLY A 601 16.85 -34.39 -0.48
C GLY A 601 16.14 -33.59 0.63
N SER A 602 16.63 -32.40 0.99
CA SER A 602 15.99 -31.54 1.99
C SER A 602 14.72 -30.90 1.43
N ARG A 603 13.73 -30.68 2.31
CA ARG A 603 12.52 -29.90 2.00
C ARG A 603 12.77 -28.39 1.96
N GLY A 604 13.99 -27.91 2.21
CA GLY A 604 14.36 -26.50 2.09
C GLY A 604 15.16 -25.95 3.27
N TRP A 605 14.88 -24.70 3.63
CA TRP A 605 15.67 -23.92 4.59
C TRP A 605 14.81 -22.97 5.44
N TYR A 606 15.36 -22.52 6.56
CA TYR A 606 14.79 -21.44 7.36
C TYR A 606 15.85 -20.50 7.94
N VAL A 607 15.46 -19.27 8.24
CA VAL A 607 16.30 -18.22 8.83
C VAL A 607 15.51 -17.48 9.90
N ASP A 608 15.97 -17.53 11.15
CA ASP A 608 15.38 -16.74 12.22
C ASP A 608 15.78 -15.27 12.08
N LEU A 609 14.81 -14.39 12.30
CA LEU A 609 15.03 -12.95 12.33
C LEU A 609 15.67 -12.59 13.69
N PRO A 610 16.87 -12.00 13.70
CA PRO A 610 17.68 -11.93 14.92
C PRO A 610 17.27 -10.80 15.87
N ASP A 611 16.57 -9.75 15.41
CA ASP A 611 16.12 -8.70 16.32
C ASP A 611 14.83 -9.12 17.05
N SER A 612 14.75 -8.75 18.33
CA SER A 612 13.56 -9.00 19.15
C SER A 612 12.32 -8.34 18.54
N GLY A 613 11.28 -9.15 18.30
CA GLY A 613 10.04 -8.70 17.67
C GLY A 613 10.17 -8.34 16.17
N GLU A 614 11.31 -8.61 15.52
CA GLU A 614 11.45 -8.45 14.08
C GLU A 614 10.48 -9.36 13.33
N ARG A 615 9.83 -8.85 12.29
CA ARG A 615 8.78 -9.57 11.58
C ARG A 615 8.65 -9.16 10.13
N GLN A 616 8.08 -10.03 9.30
CA GLN A 616 7.75 -9.66 7.93
C GLN A 616 6.29 -9.18 7.83
N ASN A 617 6.08 -7.95 7.35
CA ASN A 617 4.75 -7.37 7.10
C ASN A 617 4.57 -6.85 5.65
N VAL A 618 5.67 -6.71 4.90
CA VAL A 618 5.66 -6.41 3.46
C VAL A 618 6.08 -7.67 2.69
N PRO A 619 5.36 -8.11 1.65
CA PRO A 619 5.71 -9.32 0.90
C PRO A 619 7.11 -9.25 0.27
N SER A 620 7.77 -10.40 0.17
CA SER A 620 9.06 -10.53 -0.53
C SER A 620 8.87 -10.42 -2.05
N GLN A 621 9.97 -10.16 -2.77
CA GLN A 621 10.04 -10.28 -4.23
C GLN A 621 11.19 -11.21 -4.64
N LEU A 622 10.97 -12.05 -5.65
CA LEU A 622 11.98 -12.97 -6.16
C LEU A 622 12.49 -12.47 -7.51
N VAL A 623 13.75 -12.01 -7.54
CA VAL A 623 14.36 -11.37 -8.72
C VAL A 623 15.69 -12.05 -9.02
N ARG A 624 15.85 -12.60 -10.23
CA ARG A 624 17.09 -13.27 -10.71
C ARG A 624 17.77 -14.21 -9.68
N GLY A 625 16.97 -15.02 -8.99
CA GLY A 625 17.47 -15.97 -7.97
C GLY A 625 17.73 -15.37 -6.59
N VAL A 626 17.45 -14.10 -6.40
CA VAL A 626 17.56 -13.41 -5.10
C VAL A 626 16.17 -13.17 -4.54
N LEU A 627 15.94 -13.65 -3.33
CA LEU A 627 14.76 -13.31 -2.55
C LEU A 627 15.02 -12.02 -1.78
N ILE A 628 14.33 -10.95 -2.16
CA ILE A 628 14.39 -9.64 -1.53
C ILE A 628 13.33 -9.60 -0.43
N VAL A 629 13.75 -9.48 0.83
CA VAL A 629 12.88 -9.60 2.00
C VAL A 629 12.95 -8.34 2.88
N PRO A 630 11.89 -7.52 2.92
CA PRO A 630 11.76 -6.42 3.86
C PRO A 630 11.18 -6.91 5.20
N THR A 631 11.86 -6.62 6.31
CA THR A 631 11.36 -6.91 7.67
C THR A 631 11.31 -5.64 8.52
N THR A 632 10.39 -5.58 9.46
CA THR A 632 10.19 -4.45 10.36
C THR A 632 10.47 -4.88 11.80
N VAL A 633 11.16 -4.04 12.55
CA VAL A 633 11.26 -4.12 14.01
C VAL A 633 10.40 -3.00 14.58
N PRO A 634 9.18 -3.31 15.06
CA PRO A 634 8.28 -2.31 15.60
C PRO A 634 8.84 -1.70 16.89
N SER A 635 8.44 -0.47 17.20
CA SER A 635 8.68 0.13 18.51
C SER A 635 7.38 0.72 19.05
N ALA A 636 7.06 0.41 20.30
CA ALA A 636 5.95 0.99 21.03
C ALA A 636 6.30 2.40 21.53
N THR A 637 6.47 3.36 20.62
CA THR A 637 6.58 4.78 21.00
C THR A 637 5.26 5.49 20.72
N ALA A 638 4.72 6.16 21.72
CA ALA A 638 3.47 6.89 21.60
C ALA A 638 3.63 7.97 20.51
N CYS A 639 2.80 7.89 19.47
CA CYS A 639 2.61 8.86 18.38
C CYS A 639 3.27 8.56 17.02
N GLU A 640 3.96 7.44 16.82
CA GLU A 640 4.42 7.03 15.47
C GLU A 640 4.27 5.52 15.28
N PRO A 641 4.02 5.00 14.05
CA PRO A 641 4.47 3.67 13.65
C PRO A 641 6.01 3.67 13.68
N GLY A 642 6.55 3.74 14.89
CA GLY A 642 7.97 3.85 15.13
C GLY A 642 8.62 2.49 14.93
N GLY A 643 9.89 2.50 14.55
CA GLY A 643 10.67 1.30 14.38
C GLY A 643 11.76 1.51 13.35
N TYR A 644 12.41 0.43 12.98
CA TYR A 644 13.35 0.39 11.87
C TYR A 644 13.08 -0.84 11.04
N SER A 645 13.73 -0.97 9.91
CA SER A 645 13.57 -2.13 9.04
C SER A 645 14.90 -2.65 8.54
N TRP A 646 14.87 -3.88 8.04
CA TRP A 646 15.95 -4.49 7.30
C TRP A 646 15.47 -4.85 5.91
N LEU A 647 16.33 -4.65 4.92
CA LEU A 647 16.16 -5.23 3.58
C LEU A 647 17.21 -6.31 3.40
N SER A 648 16.77 -7.55 3.20
CA SER A 648 17.65 -8.71 3.05
C SER A 648 17.64 -9.23 1.60
N PHE A 649 18.81 -9.62 1.09
CA PHE A 649 19.00 -10.23 -0.22
C PHE A 649 19.51 -11.66 -0.04
N ILE A 650 18.62 -12.62 -0.16
CA ILE A 650 18.87 -14.01 0.24
C ILE A 650 18.91 -14.91 -1.00
N ASN A 651 19.84 -15.88 -1.05
CA ASN A 651 19.82 -16.90 -2.10
C ASN A 651 18.53 -17.73 -1.98
N TYR A 652 17.69 -17.71 -3.00
CA TYR A 652 16.38 -18.35 -2.94
C TYR A 652 16.43 -19.88 -2.75
N ARG A 653 17.51 -20.55 -3.17
CA ARG A 653 17.62 -22.01 -3.06
C ARG A 653 18.06 -22.45 -1.67
N THR A 654 18.93 -21.67 -1.03
CA THR A 654 19.63 -22.10 0.19
C THR A 654 19.29 -21.30 1.43
N GLY A 655 18.70 -20.11 1.28
CA GLY A 655 18.52 -19.17 2.39
C GLY A 655 19.80 -18.46 2.80
N ALA A 656 20.92 -18.76 2.14
CA ALA A 656 22.24 -18.28 2.52
C ALA A 656 22.51 -16.85 2.02
N GLN A 657 23.58 -16.25 2.56
CA GLN A 657 24.18 -15.05 2.01
C GLN A 657 24.65 -15.27 0.57
N LEU A 658 24.49 -14.25 -0.28
CA LEU A 658 24.98 -14.28 -1.66
C LEU A 658 26.53 -14.30 -1.67
N PRO A 659 27.18 -15.22 -2.43
CA PRO A 659 28.63 -15.43 -2.37
C PRO A 659 29.49 -14.20 -2.68
N ALA A 660 28.99 -13.29 -3.52
CA ALA A 660 29.71 -12.10 -3.96
C ALA A 660 29.64 -10.91 -2.98
N LEU A 661 28.80 -10.99 -1.94
CA LEU A 661 28.61 -9.90 -0.99
C LEU A 661 29.29 -10.22 0.34
N GLY A 662 29.80 -9.18 1.01
CA GLY A 662 30.25 -9.25 2.40
C GLY A 662 29.12 -9.07 3.42
N TRP A 663 27.87 -8.96 2.96
CA TRP A 663 26.67 -8.69 3.76
C TRP A 663 25.44 -9.35 3.11
N VAL A 664 24.35 -9.47 3.86
CA VAL A 664 23.05 -10.02 3.43
C VAL A 664 21.89 -9.07 3.68
N SER A 665 21.95 -8.24 4.72
CA SER A 665 20.90 -7.27 5.05
C SER A 665 21.45 -5.88 5.31
N THR A 666 20.67 -4.86 5.00
CA THR A 666 20.96 -3.45 5.32
C THR A 666 19.82 -2.82 6.10
N ARG A 667 20.16 -2.03 7.12
CA ARG A 667 19.16 -1.37 7.99
C ARG A 667 18.68 -0.04 7.41
N PHE A 668 17.39 0.24 7.55
CA PHE A 668 16.78 1.54 7.29
C PHE A 668 16.20 2.12 8.59
N SER A 669 16.21 3.44 8.71
CA SER A 669 15.82 4.17 9.92
C SER A 669 14.32 4.16 10.24
N ALA A 670 13.50 3.62 9.34
CA ALA A 670 12.05 3.56 9.45
C ALA A 670 11.53 2.27 8.81
N PRO A 671 10.30 1.82 9.12
CA PRO A 671 9.68 0.67 8.47
C PRO A 671 9.61 0.84 6.94
N ILE A 672 10.00 -0.19 6.19
CA ILE A 672 9.75 -0.27 4.75
C ILE A 672 8.27 -0.62 4.56
N VAL A 673 7.60 0.13 3.70
CA VAL A 673 6.17 -0.05 3.35
C VAL A 673 5.97 -0.51 1.90
N GLY A 674 7.05 -0.57 1.13
CA GLY A 674 7.02 -1.03 -0.25
C GLY A 674 8.40 -1.19 -0.88
N ILE A 675 8.49 -2.10 -1.86
CA ILE A 675 9.68 -2.33 -2.68
C ILE A 675 9.30 -2.09 -4.14
N ASN A 676 10.16 -1.37 -4.85
CA ASN A 676 10.10 -1.16 -6.29
C ASN A 676 11.33 -1.80 -6.92
N VAL A 677 11.14 -2.52 -8.02
CA VAL A 677 12.22 -3.06 -8.84
C VAL A 677 12.03 -2.53 -10.24
N VAL A 678 13.06 -1.87 -10.76
CA VAL A 678 13.16 -1.46 -12.16
C VAL A 678 14.40 -2.08 -12.78
N TYR A 679 14.43 -2.25 -14.10
CA TYR A 679 15.57 -2.78 -14.83
C TYR A 679 16.24 -1.64 -15.59
N ILE A 680 17.53 -1.44 -15.35
CA ILE A 680 18.38 -0.45 -16.01
C ILE A 680 19.51 -1.20 -16.70
N ASP A 681 19.63 -1.04 -18.02
CA ASP A 681 20.59 -1.78 -18.85
C ASP A 681 20.54 -3.33 -18.64
N GLY A 682 19.34 -3.86 -18.39
CA GLY A 682 19.11 -5.29 -18.15
C GLY A 682 19.40 -5.77 -16.72
N GLU A 683 19.86 -4.88 -15.83
CA GLU A 683 20.14 -5.18 -14.43
C GLU A 683 19.07 -4.63 -13.50
N PRO A 684 18.61 -5.41 -12.49
CA PRO A 684 17.63 -4.91 -11.54
C PRO A 684 18.21 -3.83 -10.63
N VAL A 685 17.39 -2.83 -10.35
CA VAL A 685 17.63 -1.75 -9.39
C VAL A 685 16.46 -1.74 -8.41
N VAL A 686 16.78 -1.96 -7.14
CA VAL A 686 15.82 -2.02 -6.03
C VAL A 686 15.75 -0.68 -5.32
N SER A 687 14.55 -0.17 -5.13
CA SER A 687 14.27 1.02 -4.33
C SER A 687 13.19 0.72 -3.30
N VAL A 688 13.28 1.33 -2.12
CA VAL A 688 12.33 1.13 -1.02
C VAL A 688 11.54 2.40 -0.74
N VAL A 689 10.28 2.25 -0.35
CA VAL A 689 9.46 3.33 0.22
C VAL A 689 9.38 3.11 1.72
N LYS A 690 9.54 4.19 2.51
CA LYS A 690 9.52 4.13 3.98
C LYS A 690 8.26 4.78 4.52
N GLY A 691 7.84 4.35 5.71
CA GLY A 691 6.67 4.89 6.39
C GLY A 691 6.72 6.41 6.62
N ASP A 692 7.93 6.95 6.82
CA ASP A 692 8.20 8.35 7.14
C ASP A 692 8.60 9.21 5.92
N ASN A 693 8.72 8.60 4.73
CA ASN A 693 9.07 9.29 3.51
C ASN A 693 8.47 8.57 2.28
N PRO A 694 7.50 9.18 1.59
CA PRO A 694 6.88 8.58 0.42
C PRO A 694 7.82 8.50 -0.79
N THR A 695 8.94 9.22 -0.78
CA THR A 695 9.92 9.19 -1.88
C THR A 695 10.67 7.86 -1.92
N PRO A 696 10.61 7.11 -3.03
CA PRO A 696 11.41 5.90 -3.19
C PRO A 696 12.92 6.19 -3.07
N GLU A 697 13.59 5.49 -2.16
CA GLU A 697 15.03 5.58 -1.92
C GLU A 697 15.72 4.36 -2.53
N ARG A 698 16.75 4.59 -3.36
CA ARG A 698 17.53 3.49 -3.96
C ARG A 698 18.25 2.72 -2.86
N ALA A 699 17.98 1.42 -2.76
CA ALA A 699 18.64 0.55 -1.80
C ALA A 699 20.08 0.23 -2.24
N PRO A 700 20.94 -0.24 -1.31
CA PRO A 700 22.17 -0.93 -1.69
C PRO A 700 21.84 -2.12 -2.61
N GLN A 701 22.49 -2.17 -3.78
CA GLN A 701 22.22 -3.22 -4.77
C GLN A 701 23.14 -4.42 -4.54
N PRO A 702 22.63 -5.66 -4.63
CA PRO A 702 23.47 -6.83 -4.68
C PRO A 702 24.19 -6.90 -6.03
N THR A 703 25.28 -7.67 -6.12
CA THR A 703 25.77 -8.14 -7.42
C THR A 703 24.80 -9.21 -7.91
N TRP A 704 24.10 -8.94 -9.00
CA TRP A 704 23.22 -9.91 -9.61
C TRP A 704 24.04 -10.99 -10.32
N GLU A 705 23.81 -12.25 -9.98
CA GLU A 705 24.47 -13.36 -10.67
C GLU A 705 23.91 -13.48 -12.10
N SER A 706 24.79 -13.75 -13.07
CA SER A 706 24.39 -13.97 -14.46
C SER A 706 23.55 -15.24 -14.57
N ASN A 707 22.26 -15.09 -14.94
CA ASN A 707 21.28 -16.12 -15.30
C ASN A 707 21.69 -17.56 -14.90
N ASP A 708 21.36 -17.94 -13.67
CA ASP A 708 21.50 -19.31 -13.17
C ASP A 708 20.69 -20.27 -14.07
N GLU A 709 21.36 -21.25 -14.71
CA GLU A 709 20.82 -22.17 -15.75
C GLU A 709 19.63 -23.06 -15.30
N GLY A 710 19.13 -22.88 -14.07
CA GLY A 710 17.94 -23.54 -13.53
C GLY A 710 16.87 -22.59 -12.97
N PHE A 711 17.03 -21.27 -13.14
CA PHE A 711 16.08 -20.27 -12.63
C PHE A 711 14.82 -20.22 -13.50
N GLN A 712 13.70 -20.66 -12.93
CA GLN A 712 12.34 -20.29 -13.36
C GLN A 712 11.66 -19.58 -12.19
N GLY A 713 12.22 -18.46 -11.73
CA GLY A 713 11.48 -17.59 -10.81
C GLY A 713 10.30 -16.99 -11.57
N ARG A 714 9.08 -17.26 -11.08
CA ARG A 714 7.88 -16.66 -11.64
C ARG A 714 7.52 -15.46 -10.77
N ARG A 715 7.93 -14.34 -11.33
CA ARG A 715 7.57 -12.96 -11.10
C ARG A 715 6.16 -12.81 -10.48
N ALA A 716 6.10 -12.46 -9.19
CA ALA A 716 4.92 -12.62 -8.33
C ALA A 716 3.91 -11.45 -8.40
N VAL A 717 4.16 -10.49 -9.30
CA VAL A 717 3.32 -9.31 -9.51
C VAL A 717 3.04 -9.18 -11.01
N TRP A 718 1.81 -8.83 -11.39
CA TRP A 718 1.37 -8.62 -12.77
C TRP A 718 2.32 -7.71 -13.59
N ARG A 719 3.06 -6.81 -12.92
CA ARG A 719 4.03 -5.88 -13.53
C ARG A 719 5.26 -6.57 -14.08
N GLU A 720 5.67 -7.66 -13.46
CA GLU A 720 6.94 -8.31 -13.70
C GLU A 720 6.97 -9.08 -15.04
N VAL A 721 5.92 -9.12 -15.85
CA VAL A 721 5.85 -9.98 -17.05
C VAL A 721 6.64 -9.49 -18.29
N ILE A 722 7.47 -8.45 -18.17
CA ILE A 722 8.22 -7.88 -19.30
C ILE A 722 9.51 -8.70 -19.55
N GLU A 723 9.62 -9.27 -20.76
CA GLU A 723 10.77 -10.00 -21.33
C GLU A 723 10.70 -11.55 -21.26
N GLU A 724 10.01 -12.13 -22.25
CA GLU A 724 10.51 -13.26 -23.04
C GLU A 724 10.49 -12.89 -24.53
#